data_AF-A0A1N6N7M2-F1
#
_entry.id   AF-A0A1N6N7M2-F1
#
_cell.length_a   1.000
_cell.length_b   1.000
_cell.length_c   1.000
_cell.angle_alpha   90.00
_cell.angle_beta   90.00
_cell.angle_gamma   90.00
#
_symmetry.space_group_name_H-M   'P 1'
#
loop_
_entity.id
_entity.type
_entity.pdbx_description
1 polymer ?
#
loop_
_entity_poly.entity_id
_entity_poly.type
_entity_poly.pdbx_seq_one_letter_code
_entity_poly.pdbx_strand_id
1 'polypeptide(L)'
;MSPTETDTTTRGGPPGPRRTGPGGAAARRTGARVVAGLGAGALVAGCALAALPAQASPAGAVAATGTTAAPADVAGVTVTPDPSYAGAPFEGWGTSLVWFANATGGYPDEIRDRLADMVFGDEGLNLNIARYNVGGGNAPDVPDYLRAGGAVDGWWKAPEGTTRTDVDWWDPENPDHWDEDADATQRWWVDRIKDDVTHWETFSNSPPWFMTVSGYVSGGFSSTADQLKTDSIDDFAAYLVGVTERLEDAHGIEVDTIDPFNEPNTSYWGTQLGADGNPTGGRQEGAHMGPALQAKVVPALAAALEGSSTDAVISAMDETNPGTFATNWNAYPQAVRDQVSQLNVHTYGTGQRTTVRDIAKGEDKPLWMSEVGGNWSSTGQDFETMESGLGSAQHIVDDLRELEPSAWVFWQPVEDYANMAPGGESANGMNWGEIQIPFDCTAEDTLETCPIYTNTKYWATQNFTHYIEPGDSLIRSDDASSTAAVSADGTSATVVHVNATKAERAVTLDLSKFGAVGSDATVTPVVTSTAGYLVEGEPVAVETGADGPSATLVVPAESVTTFVVDGVSGVADDAALVQDGHAYRLDGVQADRSLAPSASGTGVVIRTDAPVAEQAWELTALGAPEGSGTHRTRYAVTNAATGRQLAVAADTSAVLQDAPADVGDTPLAAQWILSTTGDGTFTLVNASSKTLLEVGGQATADGSPVGTYLANSGVNQRWRVVDETVLGTEPVQAFTTPGTAPELPATVTPVYRDGARGALPVTWDVPDDDAWAEAGTVEVTGTVATPTGGEVAATATVVVDELTSTLPARAKAYAGGTPALPATVTAVAAGGAEVQRPVVWDEAPAGAYDAVGVVELTGTADAGAGATLPATARVQVTEAASANGALAAGTTASATFTEPGYAVGGVVNGNLTDKAWSNWVSGTKRTSDTLTVTLPADRDVTGVVTRFWKDGSSASWAQSVRLQALVGGTWTDVGAPVTVDASPDGPAPAVEIPADVRTSSVRVVLTARANTHLVVSEIEVLAKVPGTGTDTTASGITVAGEPLAGFDPAVTAYDVPVAGGVPAVEAVAHDPWATVAVEAADAVPGTTTVRVTAEDGTERAYALRWTADAGAAPVTVTAETRCLAGKVYVAVRATNDGDAPLDVTLATPYGTRTVAAVAPGASAYQSFASRAASVPGGTAVVTVDGFAPLEVGFDARSC
;
A
#
# COMPACT_ATOMS: atom_id res chain seq x y z
N MET A 1 -52.95 48.06 20.90
CA MET A 1 -54.42 48.01 20.71
C MET A 1 -54.74 46.64 20.13
N SER A 2 -55.24 45.74 20.97
CA SER A 2 -55.99 44.52 20.59
C SER A 2 -57.41 44.91 20.11
N PRO A 3 -58.34 44.01 19.70
CA PRO A 3 -58.34 42.53 19.75
C PRO A 3 -58.83 41.88 18.42
N THR A 4 -58.94 40.55 18.19
CA THR A 4 -59.65 39.54 18.99
C THR A 4 -59.36 38.12 18.45
N GLU A 5 -59.16 37.16 19.37
CA GLU A 5 -59.16 35.71 19.17
C GLU A 5 -60.59 35.13 19.11
N THR A 6 -60.77 33.96 18.50
CA THR A 6 -61.44 32.81 19.15
C THR A 6 -61.19 31.50 18.40
N ASP A 7 -60.79 30.49 19.19
CA ASP A 7 -60.54 29.08 18.87
C ASP A 7 -61.82 28.23 19.05
N THR A 8 -61.96 27.11 18.30
CA THR A 8 -62.43 25.79 18.82
C THR A 8 -62.48 24.69 17.74
N THR A 9 -61.50 23.77 17.83
CA THR A 9 -61.54 22.29 17.79
C THR A 9 -62.68 21.48 17.09
N THR A 10 -62.32 20.58 16.16
CA THR A 10 -62.30 19.08 16.28
C THR A 10 -62.60 18.28 14.99
N ARG A 11 -61.77 17.23 14.79
CA ARG A 11 -61.99 15.94 14.09
C ARG A 11 -62.01 15.85 12.55
N GLY A 12 -61.03 15.10 12.03
CA GLY A 12 -61.16 14.23 10.86
C GLY A 12 -60.10 14.44 9.77
N GLY A 13 -59.14 13.52 9.62
CA GLY A 13 -58.48 13.30 8.31
C GLY A 13 -59.51 12.76 7.28
N PRO A 14 -59.20 12.48 5.99
CA PRO A 14 -57.94 12.41 5.21
C PRO A 14 -58.03 13.38 3.98
N PRO A 15 -57.54 13.15 2.73
CA PRO A 15 -56.49 12.30 2.13
C PRO A 15 -55.44 13.11 1.32
N GLY A 16 -54.33 12.48 0.92
CA GLY A 16 -53.32 13.09 0.05
C GLY A 16 -53.77 13.30 -1.40
N PRO A 17 -52.98 14.07 -2.18
CA PRO A 17 -52.98 13.92 -3.63
C PRO A 17 -51.56 13.85 -4.24
N ARG A 18 -51.34 12.73 -4.94
CA ARG A 18 -50.82 12.62 -6.31
C ARG A 18 -49.49 13.31 -6.64
N ARG A 19 -48.45 12.49 -6.55
CA ARG A 19 -47.32 12.48 -7.48
C ARG A 19 -47.79 12.26 -8.92
N THR A 20 -47.28 13.06 -9.84
CA THR A 20 -47.18 12.75 -11.27
C THR A 20 -45.71 12.91 -11.64
N GLY A 21 -45.01 11.80 -11.87
CA GLY A 21 -43.71 11.81 -12.53
C GLY A 21 -43.87 11.56 -14.03
N PRO A 22 -42.82 11.80 -14.83
CA PRO A 22 -42.60 11.09 -16.07
C PRO A 22 -41.59 9.96 -15.82
N GLY A 23 -42.02 8.72 -16.01
CA GLY A 23 -41.12 7.57 -16.14
C GLY A 23 -40.67 7.45 -17.59
N GLY A 24 -39.36 7.51 -17.81
CA GLY A 24 -38.69 7.01 -19.01
C GLY A 24 -37.86 5.80 -18.62
N ALA A 25 -38.37 4.60 -18.91
CA ALA A 25 -37.63 3.35 -18.72
C ALA A 25 -36.68 3.15 -19.90
N ALA A 26 -35.37 3.20 -19.66
CA ALA A 26 -34.37 2.72 -20.60
C ALA A 26 -34.45 1.19 -20.67
N ALA A 27 -34.87 0.68 -21.83
CA ALA A 27 -35.00 -0.75 -22.08
C ALA A 27 -33.61 -1.37 -22.31
N ARG A 28 -33.15 -2.19 -21.36
CA ARG A 28 -32.01 -3.12 -21.53
C ARG A 28 -32.28 -4.03 -22.74
N ARG A 29 -31.45 -3.91 -23.79
CA ARG A 29 -31.39 -4.86 -24.90
C ARG A 29 -30.44 -6.00 -24.56
N THR A 30 -31.00 -7.15 -24.21
CA THR A 30 -30.26 -8.43 -24.17
C THR A 30 -30.17 -9.02 -25.57
N GLY A 31 -29.02 -8.86 -26.22
CA GLY A 31 -28.71 -9.48 -27.51
C GLY A 31 -27.98 -10.81 -27.35
N ALA A 32 -28.70 -11.93 -27.37
CA ALA A 32 -28.11 -13.26 -27.45
C ALA A 32 -27.49 -13.51 -28.84
N ARG A 33 -26.18 -13.75 -28.91
CA ARG A 33 -25.48 -14.14 -30.15
C ARG A 33 -25.75 -15.61 -30.49
N VAL A 34 -26.33 -15.84 -31.67
CA VAL A 34 -26.43 -17.16 -32.32
C VAL A 34 -25.18 -17.41 -33.14
N VAL A 35 -24.46 -18.47 -32.82
CA VAL A 35 -23.32 -18.99 -33.58
C VAL A 35 -23.82 -19.72 -34.83
N ALA A 36 -23.37 -19.30 -36.02
CA ALA A 36 -23.49 -20.06 -37.25
C ALA A 36 -22.13 -20.18 -37.92
N GLY A 37 -21.54 -21.38 -37.85
CA GLY A 37 -20.34 -21.75 -38.59
C GLY A 37 -20.68 -22.32 -39.96
N LEU A 38 -19.80 -22.07 -40.93
CA LEU A 38 -19.55 -22.75 -42.23
C LEU A 38 -18.24 -22.09 -42.74
N GLY A 39 -17.16 -22.74 -43.17
CA GLY A 39 -16.99 -24.07 -43.71
C GLY A 39 -16.28 -23.98 -45.07
N ALA A 40 -14.94 -23.89 -45.04
CA ALA A 40 -13.92 -24.36 -46.01
C ALA A 40 -14.01 -24.07 -47.54
N GLY A 41 -12.93 -23.45 -48.06
CA GLY A 41 -12.00 -24.13 -49.00
C GLY A 41 -11.97 -23.70 -50.47
N ALA A 42 -10.81 -23.18 -50.94
CA ALA A 42 -10.04 -23.73 -52.08
C ALA A 42 -8.80 -22.87 -52.44
N LEU A 43 -7.62 -23.52 -52.48
CA LEU A 43 -6.39 -23.05 -53.12
C LEU A 43 -6.49 -23.12 -54.66
N VAL A 44 -5.79 -22.23 -55.40
CA VAL A 44 -4.77 -22.54 -56.45
C VAL A 44 -3.87 -21.31 -56.70
N ALA A 45 -2.60 -21.60 -56.96
CA ALA A 45 -1.39 -20.79 -56.97
C ALA A 45 -1.13 -19.84 -58.18
N GLY A 46 -0.29 -18.82 -57.92
CA GLY A 46 0.98 -18.64 -58.65
C GLY A 46 1.16 -17.37 -59.49
N CYS A 47 1.97 -16.41 -59.01
CA CYS A 47 3.18 -15.87 -59.68
C CYS A 47 3.75 -14.66 -58.92
N ALA A 48 5.08 -14.64 -58.76
CA ALA A 48 5.88 -13.69 -57.98
C ALA A 48 6.18 -12.37 -58.73
N LEU A 49 6.35 -11.24 -58.00
CA LEU A 49 7.57 -10.40 -57.97
C LEU A 49 7.39 -9.08 -57.17
N ALA A 50 8.14 -8.99 -56.05
CA ALA A 50 8.85 -7.85 -55.45
C ALA A 50 8.23 -6.42 -55.37
N ALA A 51 7.86 -6.00 -54.16
CA ALA A 51 8.36 -4.80 -53.44
C ALA A 51 7.66 -4.70 -52.06
N LEU A 52 8.44 -4.51 -50.99
CA LEU A 52 7.97 -4.43 -49.59
C LEU A 52 7.32 -3.05 -49.31
N PRO A 53 6.19 -3.03 -48.59
CA PRO A 53 6.09 -2.22 -47.37
C PRO A 53 5.81 -3.12 -46.16
N ALA A 54 6.35 -2.74 -44.99
CA ALA A 54 6.16 -3.45 -43.74
C ALA A 54 4.69 -3.35 -43.30
N GLN A 55 3.93 -4.41 -43.57
CA GLN A 55 2.66 -4.67 -42.94
C GLN A 55 2.91 -5.18 -41.51
N ALA A 56 2.15 -4.63 -40.56
CA ALA A 56 1.98 -5.22 -39.24
C ALA A 56 1.72 -6.73 -39.39
N SER A 57 2.57 -7.53 -38.76
CA SER A 57 2.31 -8.96 -38.64
C SER A 57 1.13 -9.15 -37.70
N PRO A 58 0.23 -10.12 -37.93
CA PRO A 58 -0.67 -10.56 -36.87
C PRO A 58 0.22 -11.09 -35.75
N ALA A 59 0.07 -10.50 -34.55
CA ALA A 59 0.71 -11.00 -33.35
C ALA A 59 0.53 -12.52 -33.29
N GLY A 60 1.64 -13.27 -33.35
CA GLY A 60 1.61 -14.65 -32.88
C GLY A 60 1.09 -14.61 -31.46
N ALA A 61 0.19 -15.53 -31.10
CA ALA A 61 -0.40 -15.61 -29.77
C ALA A 61 0.69 -15.46 -28.69
N VAL A 62 0.81 -14.25 -28.16
CA VAL A 62 1.59 -13.96 -26.97
C VAL A 62 0.70 -14.44 -25.85
N ALA A 63 1.18 -15.38 -25.05
CA ALA A 63 0.49 -15.75 -23.83
C ALA A 63 0.38 -14.47 -22.99
N ALA A 64 -0.84 -13.95 -22.84
CA ALA A 64 -1.11 -12.89 -21.89
C ALA A 64 -0.65 -13.40 -20.52
N THR A 65 0.37 -12.75 -19.95
CA THR A 65 0.75 -12.93 -18.56
C THR A 65 -0.36 -12.30 -17.72
N GLY A 66 -1.47 -13.02 -17.59
CA GLY A 66 -2.59 -12.61 -16.76
C GLY A 66 -2.16 -12.59 -15.29
N THR A 67 -2.65 -11.60 -14.56
CA THR A 67 -2.54 -11.55 -13.10
C THR A 67 -3.13 -12.82 -12.49
N THR A 68 -2.43 -13.42 -11.54
CA THR A 68 -2.85 -14.63 -10.82
C THR A 68 -2.60 -14.45 -9.32
N ALA A 69 -3.18 -15.33 -8.49
CA ALA A 69 -2.91 -15.36 -7.06
C ALA A 69 -1.40 -15.45 -6.78
N ALA A 70 -0.92 -14.64 -5.85
CA ALA A 70 0.53 -14.45 -5.69
C ALA A 70 1.25 -15.65 -5.07
N PRO A 71 2.42 -16.04 -5.62
CA PRO A 71 3.33 -16.96 -4.95
C PRO A 71 4.12 -16.24 -3.85
N ALA A 72 4.54 -16.98 -2.82
CA ALA A 72 5.15 -16.43 -1.60
C ALA A 72 6.49 -15.67 -1.79
N ASP A 73 7.14 -15.79 -2.96
CA ASP A 73 8.49 -15.25 -3.21
C ASP A 73 8.52 -13.91 -3.98
N VAL A 74 7.35 -13.35 -4.36
CA VAL A 74 7.29 -12.06 -5.08
C VAL A 74 7.24 -10.91 -4.07
N ALA A 75 8.02 -9.85 -4.31
CA ALA A 75 8.02 -8.67 -3.46
C ALA A 75 6.61 -8.06 -3.36
N GLY A 76 6.12 -7.91 -2.12
CA GLY A 76 4.75 -7.51 -1.83
C GLY A 76 4.60 -6.03 -1.42
N VAL A 77 3.40 -5.49 -1.62
CA VAL A 77 2.90 -4.28 -0.99
C VAL A 77 1.44 -4.49 -0.57
N THR A 78 1.05 -3.91 0.56
CA THR A 78 -0.35 -3.85 0.98
C THR A 78 -0.88 -2.46 0.68
N VAL A 79 -2.08 -2.40 0.11
CA VAL A 79 -2.82 -1.16 -0.18
C VAL A 79 -4.14 -1.23 0.55
N THR A 80 -4.42 -0.22 1.38
CA THR A 80 -5.58 -0.15 2.25
C THR A 80 -6.49 1.03 1.83
N PRO A 81 -7.42 0.83 0.88
CA PRO A 81 -8.45 1.82 0.59
C PRO A 81 -9.31 2.11 1.83
N ASP A 82 -9.58 3.40 2.08
CA ASP A 82 -10.26 3.86 3.28
C ASP A 82 -11.54 4.67 2.96
N PRO A 83 -12.71 4.02 2.95
CA PRO A 83 -13.98 4.68 2.64
C PRO A 83 -14.46 5.64 3.73
N SER A 84 -13.81 5.69 4.91
CA SER A 84 -14.18 6.66 5.96
C SER A 84 -13.80 8.10 5.59
N TYR A 85 -12.84 8.26 4.68
CA TYR A 85 -12.35 9.53 4.18
C TYR A 85 -12.60 9.60 2.67
N ALA A 86 -13.76 10.12 2.30
CA ALA A 86 -14.26 10.20 0.94
C ALA A 86 -14.47 11.65 0.51
N GLY A 87 -14.12 11.97 -0.74
CA GLY A 87 -14.37 13.24 -1.39
C GLY A 87 -15.85 13.49 -1.70
N ALA A 88 -16.14 14.65 -2.28
CA ALA A 88 -17.39 14.88 -2.99
C ALA A 88 -17.49 13.93 -4.20
N PRO A 89 -18.69 13.70 -4.78
CA PRO A 89 -18.83 13.01 -6.05
C PRO A 89 -17.91 13.63 -7.10
N PHE A 90 -17.09 12.80 -7.73
CA PHE A 90 -16.13 13.19 -8.75
C PHE A 90 -16.90 13.64 -9.99
N GLU A 91 -16.59 14.84 -10.47
CA GLU A 91 -17.25 15.45 -11.62
C GLU A 91 -16.75 14.82 -12.92
N GLY A 92 -15.52 14.30 -12.93
CA GLY A 92 -15.01 13.46 -14.01
C GLY A 92 -13.69 13.94 -14.61
N TRP A 93 -13.51 13.61 -15.89
CA TRP A 93 -12.27 13.76 -16.63
C TRP A 93 -12.48 14.69 -17.82
N GLY A 94 -11.56 15.65 -17.99
CA GLY A 94 -11.72 16.69 -19.00
C GLY A 94 -10.53 16.94 -19.89
N THR A 95 -10.74 17.77 -20.90
CA THR A 95 -9.64 18.41 -21.63
C THR A 95 -9.99 19.85 -21.95
N SER A 96 -8.96 20.69 -22.10
CA SER A 96 -9.14 21.91 -22.86
C SER A 96 -9.21 21.61 -24.35
N LEU A 97 -10.10 22.29 -25.08
CA LEU A 97 -10.20 22.29 -26.54
C LEU A 97 -9.12 23.18 -27.19
N VAL A 98 -8.21 23.71 -26.38
CA VAL A 98 -7.12 24.59 -26.80
C VAL A 98 -6.30 23.98 -27.94
N TRP A 99 -6.10 24.79 -28.97
CA TRP A 99 -5.28 24.58 -30.17
C TRP A 99 -5.62 23.38 -31.06
N PHE A 100 -5.70 22.16 -30.53
CA PHE A 100 -6.01 20.99 -31.36
C PHE A 100 -7.40 21.09 -31.98
N ALA A 101 -8.40 21.58 -31.25
CA ALA A 101 -9.75 21.72 -31.79
C ALA A 101 -9.78 22.80 -32.88
N ASN A 102 -9.01 23.88 -32.70
CA ASN A 102 -8.80 24.91 -33.70
C ASN A 102 -8.12 24.36 -34.97
N ALA A 103 -7.07 23.55 -34.82
CA ALA A 103 -6.33 22.97 -35.94
C ALA A 103 -7.15 21.90 -36.69
N THR A 104 -7.87 21.04 -35.97
CA THR A 104 -8.46 19.81 -36.52
C THR A 104 -9.93 19.92 -36.87
N GLY A 105 -10.66 20.92 -36.35
CA GLY A 105 -12.10 21.08 -36.62
C GLY A 105 -12.45 21.24 -38.10
N GLY A 106 -11.50 21.70 -38.92
CA GLY A 106 -11.63 21.84 -40.37
C GLY A 106 -11.22 20.60 -41.18
N TYR A 107 -10.82 19.50 -40.55
CA TYR A 107 -10.37 18.29 -41.24
C TYR A 107 -11.54 17.51 -41.88
N PRO A 108 -11.24 16.60 -42.82
CA PRO A 108 -12.24 15.67 -43.35
C PRO A 108 -13.00 14.93 -42.24
N ASP A 109 -14.31 14.73 -42.43
CA ASP A 109 -15.23 14.10 -41.45
C ASP A 109 -14.63 12.82 -40.84
N GLU A 110 -14.09 11.92 -41.67
CA GLU A 110 -13.47 10.66 -41.23
C GLU A 110 -12.39 10.86 -40.16
N ILE A 111 -11.57 11.91 -40.29
CA ILE A 111 -10.44 12.17 -39.39
C ILE A 111 -10.94 12.83 -38.10
N ARG A 112 -11.73 13.90 -38.22
CA ARG A 112 -12.21 14.66 -37.05
C ARG A 112 -13.20 13.86 -36.20
N ASP A 113 -14.07 13.06 -36.81
CA ASP A 113 -14.96 12.15 -36.06
C ASP A 113 -14.14 11.07 -35.35
N ARG A 114 -13.09 10.53 -36.00
CA ARG A 114 -12.20 9.56 -35.35
C ARG A 114 -11.47 10.16 -34.15
N LEU A 115 -11.00 11.40 -34.26
CA LEU A 115 -10.37 12.09 -33.13
C LEU A 115 -11.38 12.33 -32.00
N ALA A 116 -12.61 12.75 -32.32
CA ALA A 116 -13.67 12.93 -31.34
C ALA A 116 -14.00 11.62 -30.61
N ASP A 117 -14.13 10.50 -31.34
CA ASP A 117 -14.34 9.18 -30.75
C ASP A 117 -13.17 8.73 -29.85
N MET A 118 -11.93 9.09 -30.20
CA MET A 118 -10.76 8.76 -29.38
C MET A 118 -10.66 9.60 -28.11
N VAL A 119 -11.19 10.83 -28.10
CA VAL A 119 -11.13 11.72 -26.94
C VAL A 119 -12.37 11.57 -26.06
N PHE A 120 -13.57 11.64 -26.62
CA PHE A 120 -14.83 11.68 -25.85
C PHE A 120 -15.65 10.39 -25.94
N GLY A 121 -15.37 9.50 -26.90
CA GLY A 121 -16.13 8.26 -27.04
C GLY A 121 -15.85 7.24 -25.93
N ASP A 122 -16.83 6.36 -25.67
CA ASP A 122 -16.79 5.31 -24.63
C ASP A 122 -15.54 4.40 -24.72
N GLU A 123 -15.06 4.11 -25.93
CA GLU A 123 -13.87 3.27 -26.18
C GLU A 123 -12.56 4.09 -26.22
N GLY A 124 -12.69 5.42 -26.16
CA GLY A 124 -11.61 6.40 -26.19
C GLY A 124 -11.08 6.75 -24.81
N LEU A 125 -10.67 8.00 -24.61
CA LEU A 125 -10.35 8.52 -23.28
C LEU A 125 -11.61 8.70 -22.41
N ASN A 126 -12.82 8.63 -22.96
CA ASN A 126 -14.08 8.69 -22.23
C ASN A 126 -14.19 9.96 -21.35
N LEU A 127 -13.81 11.11 -21.92
CA LEU A 127 -13.88 12.39 -21.22
C LEU A 127 -15.32 12.93 -21.20
N ASN A 128 -15.70 13.62 -20.13
CA ASN A 128 -17.02 14.23 -19.94
C ASN A 128 -16.96 15.72 -19.58
N ILE A 129 -15.78 16.33 -19.59
CA ILE A 129 -15.58 17.76 -19.30
C ILE A 129 -14.84 18.41 -20.47
N ALA A 130 -15.30 19.57 -20.93
CA ALA A 130 -14.65 20.32 -22.00
C ALA A 130 -14.45 21.79 -21.63
N ARG A 131 -13.20 22.27 -21.75
CA ARG A 131 -12.85 23.69 -21.56
C ARG A 131 -12.71 24.37 -22.92
N TYR A 132 -13.62 25.26 -23.29
CA TYR A 132 -13.60 26.00 -24.55
C TYR A 132 -12.64 27.21 -24.45
N ASN A 133 -11.66 27.30 -25.34
CA ASN A 133 -10.68 28.39 -25.34
C ASN A 133 -11.24 29.61 -26.09
N VAL A 134 -11.58 30.66 -25.34
CA VAL A 134 -12.00 31.95 -25.86
C VAL A 134 -10.78 32.69 -26.44
N GLY A 135 -10.71 32.78 -27.77
CA GLY A 135 -9.56 33.35 -28.47
C GLY A 135 -9.40 34.85 -28.25
N GLY A 136 -8.15 35.29 -28.10
CA GLY A 136 -7.80 36.71 -28.16
C GLY A 136 -7.76 37.22 -29.61
N GLY A 137 -7.25 36.39 -30.53
CA GLY A 137 -7.12 36.71 -31.95
C GLY A 137 -6.00 37.72 -32.25
N ASN A 138 -5.27 37.52 -33.35
CA ASN A 138 -4.22 38.45 -33.77
C ASN A 138 -4.77 39.73 -34.41
N ALA A 139 -4.01 40.82 -34.33
CA ALA A 139 -4.36 42.03 -35.07
C ALA A 139 -4.36 41.78 -36.59
N PRO A 140 -5.29 42.36 -37.38
CA PRO A 140 -5.44 42.03 -38.81
C PRO A 140 -4.22 42.28 -39.70
N ASP A 141 -3.30 43.18 -39.30
CA ASP A 141 -2.07 43.50 -40.04
C ASP A 141 -0.83 42.73 -39.52
N VAL A 142 -0.97 41.87 -38.51
CA VAL A 142 0.10 41.04 -37.96
C VAL A 142 0.12 39.69 -38.71
N PRO A 143 1.24 39.29 -39.32
CA PRO A 143 1.36 37.95 -39.91
C PRO A 143 1.28 36.85 -38.85
N ASP A 144 0.76 35.68 -39.23
CA ASP A 144 0.71 34.51 -38.35
C ASP A 144 2.11 34.14 -37.85
N TYR A 145 2.23 33.99 -36.53
CA TYR A 145 3.49 33.74 -35.85
C TYR A 145 3.39 32.75 -34.68
N LEU A 146 2.16 32.37 -34.32
CA LEU A 146 1.89 31.36 -33.31
C LEU A 146 2.06 29.96 -33.91
N ARG A 147 2.19 28.95 -33.05
CA ARG A 147 2.23 27.53 -33.45
C ARG A 147 0.96 27.14 -34.20
N ALA A 148 1.01 26.05 -34.98
CA ALA A 148 -0.19 25.49 -35.61
C ALA A 148 -1.28 25.21 -34.55
N GLY A 149 -2.51 25.64 -34.82
CA GLY A 149 -3.62 25.63 -33.86
C GLY A 149 -3.57 26.73 -32.79
N GLY A 150 -2.41 27.33 -32.54
CA GLY A 150 -2.18 28.32 -31.48
C GLY A 150 -2.81 29.70 -31.69
N ALA A 151 -3.16 30.04 -32.93
CA ALA A 151 -3.86 31.28 -33.28
C ALA A 151 -5.37 31.03 -33.27
N VAL A 152 -6.00 31.24 -32.12
CA VAL A 152 -7.43 31.03 -31.95
C VAL A 152 -8.19 32.31 -32.31
N ASP A 153 -9.24 32.16 -33.10
CA ASP A 153 -10.03 33.29 -33.58
C ASP A 153 -10.77 33.97 -32.42
N GLY A 154 -10.72 35.30 -32.37
CA GLY A 154 -11.53 36.07 -31.44
C GLY A 154 -12.94 36.30 -31.98
N TRP A 155 -13.92 36.41 -31.09
CA TRP A 155 -15.34 36.64 -31.40
C TRP A 155 -15.63 38.12 -31.73
N TRP A 156 -14.67 38.79 -32.36
CA TRP A 156 -14.72 40.20 -32.68
C TRP A 156 -14.49 40.42 -34.18
N LYS A 157 -15.09 41.48 -34.69
CA LYS A 157 -15.09 41.87 -36.09
C LYS A 157 -14.54 43.28 -36.24
N ALA A 158 -13.25 43.36 -36.53
CA ALA A 158 -12.58 44.63 -36.71
C ALA A 158 -13.10 45.36 -37.96
N PRO A 159 -13.30 46.69 -37.91
CA PRO A 159 -13.58 47.50 -39.10
C PRO A 159 -12.52 47.30 -40.20
N GLU A 160 -12.94 47.36 -41.47
CA GLU A 160 -12.01 47.24 -42.61
C GLU A 160 -10.87 48.27 -42.52
N GLY A 161 -9.63 47.79 -42.60
CA GLY A 161 -8.43 48.63 -42.52
C GLY A 161 -7.86 48.84 -41.11
N THR A 162 -8.42 48.18 -40.09
CA THR A 162 -7.89 48.19 -38.72
C THR A 162 -6.48 47.59 -38.67
N THR A 163 -5.59 48.25 -37.92
CA THR A 163 -4.20 47.81 -37.68
C THR A 163 -3.96 47.61 -36.18
N ARG A 164 -2.84 46.99 -35.80
CA ARG A 164 -2.43 46.73 -34.41
C ARG A 164 -2.30 47.98 -33.52
N THR A 165 -2.37 49.18 -34.10
CA THR A 165 -2.38 50.45 -33.35
C THR A 165 -3.77 51.03 -33.13
N ASP A 166 -4.79 50.50 -33.80
CA ASP A 166 -6.18 50.96 -33.70
C ASP A 166 -6.91 50.15 -32.63
N VAL A 167 -6.89 50.62 -31.38
CA VAL A 167 -7.33 49.83 -30.21
C VAL A 167 -8.63 50.31 -29.55
N ASP A 168 -9.20 51.43 -30.01
CA ASP A 168 -10.34 52.12 -29.36
C ASP A 168 -11.66 51.95 -30.13
N TRP A 169 -11.80 50.91 -30.97
CA TRP A 169 -12.98 50.70 -31.81
C TRP A 169 -13.99 49.70 -31.22
N TRP A 170 -13.57 48.80 -30.32
CA TRP A 170 -14.43 47.77 -29.75
C TRP A 170 -15.50 48.37 -28.83
N ASP A 171 -16.69 47.78 -28.87
CA ASP A 171 -17.83 48.14 -28.01
C ASP A 171 -18.69 46.88 -27.86
N PRO A 172 -18.79 46.28 -26.66
CA PRO A 172 -19.53 45.04 -26.46
C PRO A 172 -21.04 45.22 -26.67
N GLU A 173 -21.59 46.44 -26.55
CA GLU A 173 -23.01 46.73 -26.80
C GLU A 173 -23.34 46.85 -28.30
N ASN A 174 -22.32 46.96 -29.16
CA ASN A 174 -22.52 47.06 -30.60
C ASN A 174 -22.51 45.67 -31.25
N PRO A 175 -23.67 45.14 -31.72
CA PRO A 175 -23.72 43.82 -32.35
C PRO A 175 -22.89 43.73 -33.64
N ASP A 176 -22.64 44.84 -34.34
CA ASP A 176 -21.81 44.85 -35.56
C ASP A 176 -20.33 44.60 -35.28
N HIS A 177 -19.91 44.74 -34.00
CA HIS A 177 -18.56 44.43 -33.59
C HIS A 177 -18.37 42.94 -33.34
N TRP A 178 -19.41 42.16 -33.03
CA TRP A 178 -19.25 40.72 -32.81
C TRP A 178 -19.14 39.94 -34.14
N ASP A 179 -18.29 38.92 -34.17
CA ASP A 179 -18.21 38.00 -35.31
C ASP A 179 -18.92 36.68 -34.97
N GLU A 180 -20.15 36.52 -35.46
CA GLU A 180 -20.98 35.33 -35.24
C GLU A 180 -20.46 34.08 -36.00
N ASP A 181 -19.53 34.27 -36.95
CA ASP A 181 -18.88 33.19 -37.72
C ASP A 181 -17.50 32.82 -37.14
N ALA A 182 -17.06 33.47 -36.05
CA ALA A 182 -15.77 33.21 -35.43
C ALA A 182 -15.63 31.75 -34.96
N ASP A 183 -14.37 31.29 -34.99
CA ASP A 183 -13.92 30.06 -34.34
C ASP A 183 -14.70 28.79 -34.73
N ALA A 184 -15.07 28.72 -36.02
CA ALA A 184 -15.88 27.64 -36.58
C ALA A 184 -15.27 26.23 -36.36
N THR A 185 -13.95 26.13 -36.19
CA THR A 185 -13.23 24.87 -35.98
C THR A 185 -13.42 24.31 -34.57
N GLN A 186 -13.26 25.12 -33.51
CA GLN A 186 -13.60 24.66 -32.16
C GLN A 186 -15.11 24.45 -31.98
N ARG A 187 -15.94 25.29 -32.62
CA ARG A 187 -17.41 25.14 -32.57
C ARG A 187 -17.90 23.84 -33.21
N TRP A 188 -17.21 23.33 -34.22
CA TRP A 188 -17.48 21.98 -34.73
C TRP A 188 -17.29 20.92 -33.64
N TRP A 189 -16.21 21.02 -32.85
CA TRP A 189 -15.97 20.13 -31.73
C TRP A 189 -17.08 20.25 -30.69
N VAL A 190 -17.49 21.47 -30.33
CA VAL A 190 -18.61 21.70 -29.40
C VAL A 190 -19.88 20.98 -29.86
N ASP A 191 -20.29 21.17 -31.11
CA ASP A 191 -21.48 20.49 -31.65
C ASP A 191 -21.34 18.96 -31.69
N ARG A 192 -20.12 18.45 -31.91
CA ARG A 192 -19.86 17.02 -31.95
C ARG A 192 -19.93 16.38 -30.56
N ILE A 193 -19.45 17.05 -29.51
CA ILE A 193 -19.24 16.43 -28.19
C ILE A 193 -20.27 16.82 -27.13
N LYS A 194 -21.18 17.76 -27.40
CA LYS A 194 -22.13 18.26 -26.39
C LYS A 194 -23.07 17.25 -25.75
N ASP A 195 -23.27 16.09 -26.38
CA ASP A 195 -24.04 14.99 -25.79
C ASP A 195 -23.15 14.06 -24.94
N ASP A 196 -21.82 14.16 -25.08
CA ASP A 196 -20.81 13.39 -24.33
C ASP A 196 -20.29 14.20 -23.11
N VAL A 197 -20.41 15.53 -23.13
CA VAL A 197 -19.92 16.45 -22.09
C VAL A 197 -21.02 16.81 -21.07
N THR A 198 -20.70 16.68 -19.78
CA THR A 198 -21.58 17.07 -18.66
C THR A 198 -21.19 18.39 -18.01
N HIS A 199 -19.93 18.83 -18.17
CA HIS A 199 -19.44 20.09 -17.64
C HIS A 199 -18.68 20.91 -18.69
N TRP A 200 -19.07 22.17 -18.82
CA TRP A 200 -18.46 23.12 -19.74
C TRP A 200 -17.83 24.27 -18.99
N GLU A 201 -16.57 24.57 -19.29
CA GLU A 201 -15.91 25.80 -18.86
C GLU A 201 -15.52 26.62 -20.09
N THR A 202 -15.67 27.95 -20.02
CA THR A 202 -14.98 28.84 -20.95
C THR A 202 -13.76 29.43 -20.25
N PHE A 203 -12.63 29.50 -20.94
CA PHE A 203 -11.43 30.10 -20.38
C PHE A 203 -10.65 30.90 -21.43
N SER A 204 -9.79 31.81 -20.98
CA SER A 204 -9.04 32.70 -21.87
C SER A 204 -7.54 32.65 -21.60
N ASN A 205 -6.77 32.21 -22.61
CA ASN A 205 -5.32 32.34 -22.61
C ASN A 205 -4.83 33.80 -22.65
N SER A 206 -5.56 34.69 -23.32
CA SER A 206 -5.18 36.09 -23.48
C SER A 206 -6.38 36.97 -23.79
N PRO A 207 -6.43 38.22 -23.27
CA PRO A 207 -7.39 39.21 -23.77
C PRO A 207 -7.20 39.45 -25.28
N PRO A 208 -8.24 39.94 -25.98
CA PRO A 208 -8.11 40.39 -27.35
C PRO A 208 -6.95 41.36 -27.54
N TRP A 209 -6.21 41.28 -28.66
CA TRP A 209 -4.99 42.04 -28.88
C TRP A 209 -5.15 43.56 -28.63
N PHE A 210 -6.31 44.12 -28.95
CA PHE A 210 -6.62 45.53 -28.76
C PHE A 210 -6.92 45.89 -27.29
N MET A 211 -7.11 44.92 -26.41
CA MET A 211 -7.21 45.08 -24.96
C MET A 211 -5.85 44.88 -24.27
N THR A 212 -4.85 44.31 -24.96
CA THR A 212 -3.53 44.10 -24.37
C THR A 212 -2.66 45.36 -24.38
N VAL A 213 -1.67 45.41 -23.49
CA VAL A 213 -0.69 46.50 -23.39
C VAL A 213 0.29 46.45 -24.56
N SER A 214 0.65 45.26 -25.05
CA SER A 214 1.62 45.07 -26.12
C SER A 214 1.01 45.22 -27.53
N GLY A 215 -0.32 45.07 -27.67
CA GLY A 215 -0.99 44.92 -28.96
C GLY A 215 -0.86 43.52 -29.57
N TYR A 216 -0.39 42.53 -28.78
CA TYR A 216 -0.22 41.14 -29.19
C TYR A 216 -0.83 40.21 -28.14
N VAL A 217 -1.33 39.05 -28.58
CA VAL A 217 -1.97 38.04 -27.70
C VAL A 217 -0.97 37.11 -27.02
N SER A 218 0.27 37.02 -27.52
CA SER A 218 1.33 36.16 -26.96
C SER A 218 2.06 36.74 -25.74
N GLY A 219 1.60 37.89 -25.23
CA GLY A 219 2.12 38.51 -24.03
C GLY A 219 2.98 39.76 -24.27
N GLY A 220 3.67 40.19 -23.22
CA GLY A 220 4.37 41.47 -23.19
C GLY A 220 5.75 41.46 -23.84
N PHE A 221 6.31 42.64 -24.09
CA PHE A 221 7.75 42.75 -24.39
C PHE A 221 8.64 42.50 -23.16
N SER A 222 8.03 42.51 -21.97
CA SER A 222 8.59 42.03 -20.72
C SER A 222 7.63 40.98 -20.18
N SER A 223 8.09 39.75 -20.02
CA SER A 223 7.23 38.60 -19.69
C SER A 223 6.69 38.58 -18.25
N THR A 224 7.09 39.54 -17.43
CA THR A 224 6.61 39.76 -16.05
C THR A 224 5.81 41.05 -15.92
N ALA A 225 5.41 41.68 -17.03
CA ALA A 225 4.64 42.91 -17.02
C ALA A 225 3.18 42.61 -17.34
N ASP A 226 2.28 43.16 -16.54
CA ASP A 226 0.82 43.03 -16.73
C ASP A 226 0.41 43.36 -18.17
N GLN A 227 -0.41 42.48 -18.78
CA GLN A 227 -0.78 42.57 -20.19
C GLN A 227 -2.20 43.03 -20.47
N LEU A 228 -3.14 42.98 -19.53
CA LEU A 228 -4.45 43.62 -19.73
C LEU A 228 -4.35 45.12 -19.41
N LYS A 229 -4.76 45.98 -20.34
CA LYS A 229 -4.88 47.43 -20.07
C LYS A 229 -5.88 47.65 -18.94
N THR A 230 -5.53 48.47 -17.95
CA THR A 230 -6.42 48.73 -16.81
C THR A 230 -7.75 49.34 -17.21
N ASP A 231 -7.76 50.12 -18.29
CA ASP A 231 -8.96 50.78 -18.80
C ASP A 231 -9.80 49.85 -19.70
N SER A 232 -9.33 48.62 -19.96
CA SER A 232 -10.04 47.58 -20.74
C SER A 232 -10.50 46.41 -19.86
N ILE A 233 -10.43 46.53 -18.53
CA ILE A 233 -10.85 45.45 -17.61
C ILE A 233 -12.34 45.13 -17.77
N ASP A 234 -13.20 46.16 -17.79
CA ASP A 234 -14.64 45.98 -17.93
C ASP A 234 -14.99 45.45 -19.33
N ASP A 235 -14.29 45.92 -20.37
CA ASP A 235 -14.48 45.43 -21.75
C ASP A 235 -14.08 43.96 -21.89
N PHE A 236 -13.00 43.53 -21.21
CA PHE A 236 -12.57 42.14 -21.22
C PHE A 236 -13.56 41.24 -20.48
N ALA A 237 -14.07 41.68 -19.33
CA ALA A 237 -15.14 40.98 -18.62
C ALA A 237 -16.41 40.84 -19.48
N ALA A 238 -16.84 41.92 -20.14
CA ALA A 238 -17.98 41.90 -21.06
C ALA A 238 -17.71 41.01 -22.29
N TYR A 239 -16.46 40.95 -22.77
CA TYR A 239 -16.07 40.05 -23.85
C TYR A 239 -16.25 38.59 -23.46
N LEU A 240 -15.71 38.15 -22.31
CA LEU A 240 -15.81 36.77 -21.85
C LEU A 240 -17.27 36.32 -21.66
N VAL A 241 -18.08 37.15 -20.98
CA VAL A 241 -19.51 36.87 -20.79
C VAL A 241 -20.23 36.83 -22.14
N GLY A 242 -20.00 37.81 -23.00
CA GLY A 242 -20.67 37.88 -24.31
C GLY A 242 -20.28 36.76 -25.28
N VAL A 243 -19.06 36.21 -25.18
CA VAL A 243 -18.68 34.99 -25.92
C VAL A 243 -19.43 33.78 -25.35
N THR A 244 -19.47 33.65 -24.04
CA THR A 244 -20.13 32.54 -23.35
C THR A 244 -21.61 32.46 -23.74
N GLU A 245 -22.34 33.57 -23.63
CA GLU A 245 -23.76 33.63 -24.01
C GLU A 245 -24.00 33.24 -25.48
N ARG A 246 -23.13 33.70 -26.39
CA ARG A 246 -23.23 33.36 -27.82
C ARG A 246 -22.93 31.89 -28.09
N LEU A 247 -21.98 31.31 -27.36
CA LEU A 247 -21.65 29.90 -27.46
C LEU A 247 -22.82 29.04 -26.99
N GLU A 248 -23.39 29.36 -25.82
CA GLU A 248 -24.57 28.72 -25.25
C GLU A 248 -25.77 28.81 -26.21
N ASP A 249 -26.09 30.02 -26.68
CA ASP A 249 -27.21 30.27 -27.60
C ASP A 249 -27.05 29.54 -28.94
N ALA A 250 -25.84 29.53 -29.51
CA ALA A 250 -25.58 28.94 -30.82
C ALA A 250 -25.62 27.41 -30.79
N HIS A 251 -25.15 26.80 -29.71
CA HIS A 251 -24.91 25.34 -29.65
C HIS A 251 -25.87 24.60 -28.72
N GLY A 252 -26.63 25.32 -27.89
CA GLY A 252 -27.58 24.76 -26.94
C GLY A 252 -26.89 24.03 -25.79
N ILE A 253 -25.77 24.58 -25.31
CA ILE A 253 -25.03 24.11 -24.13
C ILE A 253 -25.24 25.09 -22.96
N GLU A 254 -24.87 24.66 -21.75
CA GLU A 254 -24.84 25.48 -20.53
C GLU A 254 -23.41 25.44 -20.00
N VAL A 255 -22.82 26.62 -19.77
CA VAL A 255 -21.46 26.76 -19.27
C VAL A 255 -21.53 26.89 -17.75
N ASP A 256 -20.82 26.01 -17.04
CA ASP A 256 -20.78 26.01 -15.58
C ASP A 256 -19.87 27.12 -15.05
N THR A 257 -18.70 27.32 -15.70
CA THR A 257 -17.67 28.25 -15.22
C THR A 257 -17.05 29.11 -16.32
N ILE A 258 -16.62 30.32 -15.95
CA ILE A 258 -15.77 31.21 -16.75
C ILE A 258 -14.46 31.47 -16.00
N ASP A 259 -13.33 31.05 -16.56
CA ASP A 259 -11.99 31.39 -16.06
C ASP A 259 -11.36 32.53 -16.91
N PRO A 260 -11.19 33.74 -16.36
CA PRO A 260 -10.61 34.85 -17.11
C PRO A 260 -9.08 34.74 -17.30
N PHE A 261 -8.45 33.69 -16.77
CA PHE A 261 -7.00 33.55 -16.71
C PHE A 261 -6.51 32.22 -17.29
N ASN A 262 -5.26 32.23 -17.77
CA ASN A 262 -4.45 31.03 -17.91
C ASN A 262 -3.02 31.35 -17.45
N GLU A 263 -2.51 30.59 -16.49
CA GLU A 263 -1.15 30.69 -15.96
C GLU A 263 -0.69 32.14 -15.68
N PRO A 264 -1.52 32.96 -15.00
CA PRO A 264 -1.45 34.40 -15.14
C PRO A 264 -0.23 35.04 -14.47
N ASN A 265 0.32 34.48 -13.38
CA ASN A 265 1.47 35.07 -12.68
C ASN A 265 2.81 34.43 -13.05
N THR A 266 2.92 33.86 -14.26
CA THR A 266 4.18 33.29 -14.74
C THR A 266 5.04 34.30 -15.49
N SER A 267 6.34 34.01 -15.60
CA SER A 267 7.33 34.94 -16.14
C SER A 267 7.76 34.64 -17.58
N TYR A 268 6.96 33.89 -18.35
CA TYR A 268 7.35 33.41 -19.69
C TYR A 268 6.40 33.83 -20.82
N TRP A 269 5.25 34.46 -20.54
CA TRP A 269 4.39 35.05 -21.57
C TRP A 269 5.01 36.29 -22.20
N GLY A 270 5.55 36.16 -23.40
CA GLY A 270 6.23 37.27 -24.05
C GLY A 270 6.26 37.23 -25.57
N THR A 271 6.23 38.44 -26.14
CA THR A 271 6.32 38.69 -27.58
C THR A 271 7.69 39.21 -27.94
N GLN A 272 8.35 38.59 -28.93
CA GLN A 272 9.63 39.06 -29.45
C GLN A 272 9.47 39.62 -30.86
N LEU A 273 9.92 40.85 -31.10
CA LEU A 273 9.85 41.47 -32.42
C LEU A 273 11.15 41.32 -33.22
N GLY A 274 10.99 41.11 -34.53
CA GLY A 274 12.04 41.17 -35.53
C GLY A 274 12.40 42.61 -35.93
N ALA A 275 13.40 42.73 -36.81
CA ALA A 275 13.87 44.04 -37.30
C ALA A 275 12.84 44.77 -38.17
N ASP A 276 11.85 44.05 -38.71
CA ASP A 276 10.73 44.55 -39.50
C ASP A 276 9.52 44.95 -38.63
N GLY A 277 9.59 44.75 -37.31
CA GLY A 277 8.52 45.07 -36.37
C GLY A 277 7.45 43.99 -36.24
N ASN A 278 7.59 42.85 -36.93
CA ASN A 278 6.68 41.72 -36.77
C ASN A 278 7.17 40.74 -35.69
N PRO A 279 6.26 40.00 -35.06
CA PRO A 279 6.63 39.00 -34.07
C PRO A 279 7.46 37.86 -34.69
N THR A 280 8.44 37.39 -33.93
CA THR A 280 9.39 36.32 -34.25
C THR A 280 9.48 35.26 -33.14
N GLY A 281 8.77 35.50 -32.03
CA GLY A 281 8.72 34.63 -30.85
C GLY A 281 7.55 35.01 -29.96
N GLY A 282 7.16 34.08 -29.08
CA GLY A 282 5.83 34.04 -28.44
C GLY A 282 4.95 33.07 -29.21
N ARG A 283 5.04 31.77 -28.91
CA ARG A 283 4.51 30.69 -29.76
C ARG A 283 3.02 30.41 -29.59
N GLN A 284 2.39 31.00 -28.59
CA GLN A 284 0.98 30.80 -28.24
C GLN A 284 0.41 32.08 -27.61
N GLU A 285 -0.91 32.14 -27.48
CA GLU A 285 -1.59 33.14 -26.65
C GLU A 285 -1.21 32.96 -25.18
N GLY A 286 -1.07 34.08 -24.46
CA GLY A 286 -0.71 34.08 -23.05
C GLY A 286 -0.58 35.50 -22.51
N ALA A 287 -1.09 35.76 -21.32
CA ALA A 287 -1.07 37.09 -20.71
C ALA A 287 -0.61 37.05 -19.25
N HIS A 288 0.54 37.66 -18.97
CA HIS A 288 0.91 37.91 -17.57
C HIS A 288 -0.10 38.87 -16.94
N MET A 289 -0.72 38.45 -15.84
CA MET A 289 -1.53 39.26 -14.95
C MET A 289 -1.15 38.90 -13.52
N GLY A 290 -0.43 39.78 -12.83
CA GLY A 290 -0.08 39.56 -11.43
C GLY A 290 -1.32 39.60 -10.52
N PRO A 291 -1.22 39.10 -9.28
CA PRO A 291 -2.37 38.99 -8.37
C PRO A 291 -3.11 40.31 -8.11
N ALA A 292 -2.41 41.45 -8.19
CA ALA A 292 -3.01 42.77 -8.02
C ALA A 292 -3.91 43.20 -9.20
N LEU A 293 -3.61 42.73 -10.42
CA LEU A 293 -4.46 42.96 -11.58
C LEU A 293 -5.62 41.98 -11.62
N GLN A 294 -5.35 40.70 -11.34
CA GLN A 294 -6.42 39.69 -11.27
C GLN A 294 -7.50 40.06 -10.23
N ALA A 295 -7.11 40.61 -9.07
CA ALA A 295 -8.02 41.12 -8.04
C ALA A 295 -8.89 42.32 -8.48
N LYS A 296 -8.69 42.83 -9.69
CA LYS A 296 -9.57 43.81 -10.34
C LYS A 296 -10.43 43.18 -11.44
N VAL A 297 -9.90 42.17 -12.13
CA VAL A 297 -10.62 41.44 -13.18
C VAL A 297 -11.77 40.62 -12.60
N VAL A 298 -11.54 39.90 -11.48
CA VAL A 298 -12.58 39.07 -10.85
C VAL A 298 -13.84 39.87 -10.48
N PRO A 299 -13.75 41.05 -9.80
CA PRO A 299 -14.92 41.88 -9.56
C PRO A 299 -15.61 42.42 -10.83
N ALA A 300 -14.85 42.71 -11.89
CA ALA A 300 -15.41 43.18 -13.15
C ALA A 300 -16.18 42.06 -13.86
N LEU A 301 -15.64 40.84 -13.87
CA LEU A 301 -16.33 39.66 -14.38
C LEU A 301 -17.59 39.37 -13.58
N ALA A 302 -17.53 39.45 -12.24
CA ALA A 302 -18.71 39.26 -11.39
C ALA A 302 -19.81 40.31 -11.69
N ALA A 303 -19.43 41.55 -11.99
CA ALA A 303 -20.36 42.60 -12.37
C ALA A 303 -20.93 42.39 -13.78
N ALA A 304 -20.14 41.87 -14.73
CA ALA A 304 -20.61 41.55 -16.08
C ALA A 304 -21.59 40.36 -16.10
N LEU A 305 -21.39 39.38 -15.20
CA LEU A 305 -22.32 38.26 -15.01
C LEU A 305 -23.66 38.73 -14.41
N GLU A 306 -23.68 39.81 -13.63
CA GLU A 306 -24.90 40.35 -13.04
C GLU A 306 -25.88 40.86 -14.12
N GLY A 307 -26.90 40.06 -14.42
CA GLY A 307 -27.90 40.37 -15.44
C GLY A 307 -27.58 39.86 -16.83
N SER A 308 -26.53 39.05 -16.97
CA SER A 308 -26.31 38.19 -18.14
C SER A 308 -27.35 37.08 -18.21
N SER A 309 -27.37 36.38 -19.35
CA SER A 309 -28.26 35.23 -19.62
C SER A 309 -27.63 33.87 -19.29
N THR A 310 -26.30 33.82 -19.12
CA THR A 310 -25.59 32.64 -18.64
C THR A 310 -25.75 32.50 -17.12
N ASP A 311 -25.83 31.25 -16.64
CA ASP A 311 -25.82 30.92 -15.22
C ASP A 311 -24.39 30.60 -14.71
N ALA A 312 -23.37 30.75 -15.58
CA ALA A 312 -21.98 30.46 -15.26
C ALA A 312 -21.45 31.26 -14.06
N VAL A 313 -20.58 30.62 -13.28
CA VAL A 313 -19.88 31.24 -12.15
C VAL A 313 -18.39 31.40 -12.44
N ILE A 314 -17.68 32.15 -11.60
CA ILE A 314 -16.24 32.39 -11.80
C ILE A 314 -15.43 31.22 -11.25
N SER A 315 -14.62 30.60 -12.11
CA SER A 315 -13.47 29.78 -11.68
C SER A 315 -12.21 30.64 -11.72
N ALA A 316 -11.29 30.36 -10.80
CA ALA A 316 -9.97 30.99 -10.81
C ALA A 316 -8.95 30.13 -10.06
N MET A 317 -7.67 30.16 -10.39
CA MET A 317 -7.04 31.15 -11.26
C MET A 317 -6.16 30.54 -12.33
N ASP A 318 -6.27 29.23 -12.51
CA ASP A 318 -5.55 28.48 -13.53
C ASP A 318 -4.03 28.68 -13.45
N GLU A 319 -3.48 28.71 -12.24
CA GLU A 319 -2.04 28.91 -12.06
C GLU A 319 -1.23 27.67 -12.43
N THR A 320 -0.12 27.86 -13.16
CA THR A 320 0.78 26.80 -13.67
C THR A 320 1.19 25.77 -12.63
N ASN A 321 1.33 26.21 -11.37
CA ASN A 321 1.80 25.36 -10.28
C ASN A 321 1.10 25.70 -8.95
N PRO A 322 0.93 24.73 -8.04
CA PRO A 322 0.29 24.92 -6.74
C PRO A 322 0.95 26.00 -5.86
N GLY A 323 2.27 26.15 -5.93
CA GLY A 323 2.98 27.20 -5.17
C GLY A 323 2.66 28.63 -5.63
N THR A 324 2.47 28.84 -6.94
CA THR A 324 2.09 30.15 -7.49
C THR A 324 0.61 30.42 -7.22
N PHE A 325 -0.24 29.39 -7.34
CA PHE A 325 -1.64 29.45 -6.88
C PHE A 325 -1.72 29.98 -5.45
N ALA A 326 -0.98 29.36 -4.52
CA ALA A 326 -1.00 29.74 -3.11
C ALA A 326 -0.51 31.18 -2.91
N THR A 327 0.51 31.61 -3.66
CA THR A 327 1.01 32.99 -3.61
C THR A 327 -0.09 33.98 -3.98
N ASN A 328 -0.86 33.68 -5.02
CA ASN A 328 -1.84 34.62 -5.53
C ASN A 328 -3.15 34.61 -4.74
N TRP A 329 -3.68 33.43 -4.40
CA TRP A 329 -4.85 33.31 -3.55
C TRP A 329 -4.65 34.08 -2.24
N ASN A 330 -3.47 33.94 -1.65
CA ASN A 330 -3.12 34.65 -0.41
C ASN A 330 -2.98 36.16 -0.59
N ALA A 331 -2.76 36.66 -1.80
CA ALA A 331 -2.73 38.09 -2.12
C ALA A 331 -4.12 38.68 -2.37
N TYR A 332 -5.14 37.87 -2.68
CA TYR A 332 -6.51 38.34 -2.90
C TYR A 332 -7.14 38.87 -1.60
N PRO A 333 -7.79 40.04 -1.63
CA PRO A 333 -8.70 40.45 -0.56
C PRO A 333 -9.86 39.47 -0.41
N GLN A 334 -10.40 39.31 0.81
CA GLN A 334 -11.52 38.39 1.08
C GLN A 334 -12.71 38.63 0.13
N ALA A 335 -13.09 39.89 -0.11
CA ALA A 335 -14.22 40.22 -0.99
C ALA A 335 -14.02 39.75 -2.44
N VAL A 336 -12.79 39.53 -2.89
CA VAL A 336 -12.48 38.95 -4.21
C VAL A 336 -12.56 37.43 -4.15
N ARG A 337 -12.01 36.81 -3.09
CA ARG A 337 -12.11 35.35 -2.87
C ARG A 337 -13.56 34.87 -2.79
N ASP A 338 -14.43 35.68 -2.21
CA ASP A 338 -15.86 35.40 -2.07
C ASP A 338 -16.58 35.35 -3.45
N GLN A 339 -16.02 35.97 -4.49
CA GLN A 339 -16.57 35.97 -5.85
C GLN A 339 -16.12 34.79 -6.71
N VAL A 340 -15.03 34.11 -6.32
CA VAL A 340 -14.54 32.90 -7.00
C VAL A 340 -15.30 31.70 -6.46
N SER A 341 -16.04 30.98 -7.30
CA SER A 341 -16.86 29.84 -6.88
C SER A 341 -16.11 28.51 -6.97
N GLN A 342 -15.18 28.38 -7.91
CA GLN A 342 -14.35 27.19 -8.12
C GLN A 342 -12.86 27.55 -8.15
N LEU A 343 -12.03 26.67 -7.57
CA LEU A 343 -10.58 26.82 -7.60
C LEU A 343 -9.98 25.97 -8.72
N ASN A 344 -9.21 26.59 -9.60
CA ASN A 344 -8.50 25.94 -10.71
C ASN A 344 -6.98 26.04 -10.47
N VAL A 345 -6.25 24.93 -10.66
CA VAL A 345 -4.79 24.85 -10.53
C VAL A 345 -4.20 23.82 -11.48
N HIS A 346 -3.01 24.11 -12.01
CA HIS A 346 -2.25 23.18 -12.84
C HIS A 346 -1.14 22.51 -12.03
N THR A 347 -0.59 21.41 -12.57
CA THR A 347 0.40 20.59 -11.85
C THR A 347 1.69 20.35 -12.65
N TYR A 348 2.06 21.26 -13.57
CA TYR A 348 3.35 21.19 -14.29
C TYR A 348 4.57 21.10 -13.36
N GLY A 349 4.43 21.65 -12.16
CA GLY A 349 5.30 21.54 -11.02
C GLY A 349 4.45 21.23 -9.80
N THR A 350 4.93 20.32 -8.99
CA THR A 350 4.09 19.61 -8.00
C THR A 350 4.30 20.11 -6.57
N GLY A 351 5.25 21.01 -6.37
CA GLY A 351 5.52 21.62 -5.07
C GLY A 351 4.29 22.35 -4.54
N GLN A 352 3.90 22.03 -3.30
CA GLN A 352 2.76 22.59 -2.59
C GLN A 352 1.35 22.14 -3.03
N ARG A 353 1.19 20.95 -3.63
CA ARG A 353 -0.16 20.36 -3.89
C ARG A 353 -1.05 20.37 -2.64
N THR A 354 -0.55 19.85 -1.51
CA THR A 354 -1.31 19.80 -0.26
C THR A 354 -1.68 21.18 0.29
N THR A 355 -0.91 22.24 -0.01
CA THR A 355 -1.28 23.62 0.29
C THR A 355 -2.59 24.01 -0.40
N VAL A 356 -2.73 23.67 -1.68
CA VAL A 356 -3.92 24.04 -2.48
C VAL A 356 -5.14 23.24 -2.03
N ARG A 357 -4.98 21.94 -1.79
CA ARG A 357 -6.02 21.10 -1.17
C ARG A 357 -6.53 21.71 0.14
N ASP A 358 -5.61 22.09 1.04
CA ASP A 358 -5.98 22.59 2.36
C ASP A 358 -6.59 24.01 2.28
N ILE A 359 -6.19 24.82 1.30
CA ILE A 359 -6.89 26.08 0.95
C ILE A 359 -8.33 25.77 0.49
N ALA A 360 -8.53 24.84 -0.44
CA ALA A 360 -9.86 24.48 -0.94
C ALA A 360 -10.78 23.97 0.17
N LYS A 361 -10.24 23.17 1.09
CA LYS A 361 -10.93 22.70 2.31
C LYS A 361 -11.29 23.84 3.25
N GLY A 362 -10.34 24.73 3.51
CA GLY A 362 -10.57 25.92 4.33
C GLY A 362 -11.67 26.79 3.73
N GLU A 363 -11.59 27.10 2.44
CA GLU A 363 -12.49 28.02 1.74
C GLU A 363 -13.88 27.41 1.43
N ASP A 364 -14.08 26.12 1.69
CA ASP A 364 -15.30 25.38 1.33
C ASP A 364 -15.64 25.44 -0.18
N LYS A 365 -14.61 25.40 -1.05
CA LYS A 365 -14.76 25.49 -2.52
C LYS A 365 -14.35 24.19 -3.23
N PRO A 366 -14.99 23.82 -4.35
CA PRO A 366 -14.50 22.77 -5.24
C PRO A 366 -13.13 23.15 -5.83
N LEU A 367 -12.37 22.13 -6.20
CA LEU A 367 -11.01 22.26 -6.71
C LEU A 367 -10.85 21.37 -7.93
N TRP A 368 -10.52 21.96 -9.07
CA TRP A 368 -10.13 21.22 -10.26
C TRP A 368 -8.61 21.20 -10.38
N MET A 369 -8.05 20.03 -10.71
CA MET A 369 -6.78 19.99 -11.42
C MET A 369 -7.13 20.30 -12.89
N SER A 370 -7.03 21.57 -13.27
CA SER A 370 -7.66 22.11 -14.48
C SER A 370 -6.81 21.99 -15.73
N GLU A 371 -5.52 21.66 -15.60
CA GLU A 371 -4.64 21.46 -16.75
C GLU A 371 -3.33 20.77 -16.37
N VAL A 372 -3.01 19.69 -17.08
CA VAL A 372 -1.64 19.20 -17.18
C VAL A 372 -1.44 18.39 -18.44
N GLY A 373 -0.22 18.38 -18.94
CA GLY A 373 0.27 17.51 -20.00
C GLY A 373 1.75 17.27 -19.83
N GLY A 374 2.43 16.85 -20.90
CA GLY A 374 3.89 16.88 -20.92
C GLY A 374 4.55 15.57 -21.31
N ASN A 375 5.88 15.63 -21.35
CA ASN A 375 6.74 14.55 -21.82
C ASN A 375 7.38 13.80 -20.65
N TRP A 376 7.08 12.51 -20.54
CA TRP A 376 7.55 11.64 -19.47
C TRP A 376 8.63 10.64 -19.90
N SER A 377 8.89 10.53 -21.21
CA SER A 377 9.99 9.72 -21.75
C SER A 377 11.35 10.41 -21.57
N SER A 378 12.34 9.63 -21.11
CA SER A 378 13.73 10.08 -20.97
C SER A 378 14.48 10.13 -22.31
N THR A 379 13.92 9.53 -23.37
CA THR A 379 14.57 9.42 -24.68
C THR A 379 13.97 10.32 -25.75
N GLY A 380 12.92 11.09 -25.42
CA GLY A 380 12.21 11.97 -26.34
C GLY A 380 10.91 11.33 -26.83
N GLN A 381 10.55 11.53 -28.11
CA GLN A 381 9.32 10.96 -28.65
C GLN A 381 9.38 9.43 -28.63
N ASP A 382 8.43 8.82 -27.93
CA ASP A 382 8.28 7.39 -27.77
C ASP A 382 6.81 6.98 -27.86
N PHE A 383 6.53 5.93 -28.61
CA PHE A 383 5.19 5.35 -28.78
C PHE A 383 5.09 3.93 -28.23
N GLU A 384 6.21 3.31 -27.89
CA GLU A 384 6.30 1.86 -27.66
C GLU A 384 6.50 1.52 -26.19
N THR A 385 7.33 2.28 -25.45
CA THR A 385 7.66 1.93 -24.07
C THR A 385 6.61 2.47 -23.10
N MET A 386 6.52 1.82 -21.93
CA MET A 386 5.64 2.27 -20.85
C MET A 386 6.19 3.48 -20.09
N GLU A 387 7.39 4.00 -20.40
CA GLU A 387 7.97 5.12 -19.65
C GLU A 387 7.04 6.33 -19.63
N SER A 388 6.50 6.70 -20.80
CA SER A 388 5.57 7.83 -20.89
C SER A 388 4.26 7.56 -20.13
N GLY A 389 3.66 6.38 -20.32
CA GLY A 389 2.42 6.00 -19.65
C GLY A 389 2.54 5.83 -18.13
N LEU A 390 3.67 5.33 -17.63
CA LEU A 390 3.93 5.19 -16.19
C LEU A 390 4.15 6.56 -15.55
N GLY A 391 4.88 7.46 -16.22
CA GLY A 391 5.09 8.83 -15.73
C GLY A 391 3.77 9.59 -15.62
N SER A 392 2.91 9.53 -16.65
CA SER A 392 1.59 10.17 -16.60
C SER A 392 0.68 9.53 -15.55
N ALA A 393 0.64 8.19 -15.48
CA ALA A 393 -0.19 7.49 -14.50
C ALA A 393 0.21 7.80 -13.05
N GLN A 394 1.53 7.84 -12.74
CA GLN A 394 2.00 8.21 -11.41
C GLN A 394 1.64 9.68 -11.09
N HIS A 395 1.72 10.58 -12.07
CA HIS A 395 1.32 11.97 -11.89
C HIS A 395 -0.17 12.12 -11.56
N ILE A 396 -1.04 11.37 -12.26
CA ILE A 396 -2.48 11.31 -11.97
C ILE A 396 -2.72 10.76 -10.55
N VAL A 397 -2.06 9.66 -10.17
CA VAL A 397 -2.16 9.10 -8.81
C VAL A 397 -1.79 10.15 -7.76
N ASP A 398 -0.69 10.86 -7.95
CA ASP A 398 -0.24 11.88 -7.00
C ASP A 398 -1.19 13.09 -6.94
N ASP A 399 -1.73 13.54 -8.08
CA ASP A 399 -2.73 14.61 -8.11
C ASP A 399 -4.00 14.21 -7.36
N LEU A 400 -4.56 13.03 -7.65
CA LEU A 400 -5.77 12.56 -6.98
C LEU A 400 -5.57 12.39 -5.47
N ARG A 401 -4.41 11.89 -5.03
CA ARG A 401 -4.09 11.67 -3.61
C ARG A 401 -3.74 12.96 -2.85
N GLU A 402 -3.01 13.89 -3.47
CA GLU A 402 -2.44 15.05 -2.78
C GLU A 402 -3.25 16.34 -2.96
N LEU A 403 -3.88 16.54 -4.12
CA LEU A 403 -4.79 17.66 -4.36
C LEU A 403 -6.22 17.34 -3.92
N GLU A 404 -6.64 16.07 -4.02
CA GLU A 404 -8.05 15.65 -3.84
C GLU A 404 -9.02 16.49 -4.69
N PRO A 405 -8.79 16.62 -6.02
CA PRO A 405 -9.64 17.46 -6.86
C PRO A 405 -11.00 16.80 -7.12
N SER A 406 -12.03 17.60 -7.38
CA SER A 406 -13.34 17.12 -7.85
C SER A 406 -13.36 16.81 -9.35
N ALA A 407 -12.42 17.35 -10.13
CA ALA A 407 -12.21 17.00 -11.54
C ALA A 407 -10.72 17.03 -11.92
N TRP A 408 -10.36 16.29 -12.97
CA TRP A 408 -9.00 16.24 -13.49
C TRP A 408 -9.01 16.45 -15.01
N VAL A 409 -8.25 17.43 -15.52
CA VAL A 409 -8.36 17.90 -16.91
C VAL A 409 -7.00 17.92 -17.62
N PHE A 410 -6.91 17.28 -18.79
CA PHE A 410 -5.76 17.36 -19.70
C PHE A 410 -5.59 18.79 -20.27
N TRP A 411 -4.35 19.20 -20.54
CA TRP A 411 -4.06 20.36 -21.41
C TRP A 411 -4.72 20.15 -22.78
N GLN A 412 -4.17 19.22 -23.57
CA GLN A 412 -4.71 18.86 -24.87
C GLN A 412 -4.21 17.44 -25.19
N PRO A 413 -5.10 16.49 -25.50
CA PRO A 413 -4.70 15.13 -25.78
C PRO A 413 -4.18 14.95 -27.20
N VAL A 414 -4.58 15.82 -28.13
CA VAL A 414 -4.19 15.75 -29.54
C VAL A 414 -3.12 16.80 -29.83
N GLU A 415 -1.97 16.38 -30.32
CA GLU A 415 -0.82 17.25 -30.56
C GLU A 415 -0.26 17.09 -31.98
N ASP A 416 0.35 18.15 -32.51
CA ASP A 416 1.00 18.12 -33.81
C ASP A 416 2.18 17.15 -33.82
N TYR A 417 2.11 16.16 -34.72
CA TYR A 417 3.17 15.18 -34.93
C TYR A 417 4.50 15.84 -35.30
N ALA A 418 4.48 16.90 -36.13
CA ALA A 418 5.71 17.54 -36.59
C ALA A 418 6.42 18.31 -35.47
N ASN A 419 5.67 19.01 -34.61
CA ASN A 419 6.19 19.65 -33.41
C ASN A 419 6.80 18.65 -32.43
N MET A 420 6.18 17.48 -32.28
CA MET A 420 6.62 16.44 -31.36
C MET A 420 7.75 15.55 -31.90
N ALA A 421 7.97 15.53 -33.21
CA ALA A 421 9.03 14.74 -33.84
C ALA A 421 10.44 15.28 -33.50
N PRO A 422 11.49 14.43 -33.53
CA PRO A 422 12.86 14.86 -33.38
C PRO A 422 13.26 15.96 -34.37
N GLY A 423 13.74 17.09 -33.84
CA GLY A 423 14.09 18.28 -34.63
C GLY A 423 12.93 19.25 -34.85
N GLY A 424 11.73 18.94 -34.36
CA GLY A 424 10.61 19.86 -34.21
C GLY A 424 10.86 20.85 -33.07
N GLU A 425 10.02 20.83 -32.03
CA GLU A 425 10.19 21.72 -30.89
C GLU A 425 11.33 21.31 -29.94
N SER A 426 11.75 20.04 -29.98
CA SER A 426 12.94 19.55 -29.28
C SER A 426 13.85 18.71 -30.19
N ALA A 427 15.12 18.62 -29.81
CA ALA A 427 16.11 17.85 -30.58
C ALA A 427 15.80 16.34 -30.63
N ASN A 428 15.23 15.79 -29.55
CA ASN A 428 14.94 14.35 -29.42
C ASN A 428 13.46 14.01 -29.65
N GLY A 429 12.62 15.02 -29.92
CA GLY A 429 11.16 14.87 -29.92
C GLY A 429 10.59 14.78 -28.51
N MET A 430 9.26 14.75 -28.40
CA MET A 430 8.49 14.73 -27.14
C MET A 430 7.14 14.02 -27.31
N ASN A 431 6.47 13.70 -26.20
CA ASN A 431 5.09 13.20 -26.16
C ASN A 431 4.17 14.08 -25.30
N TRP A 432 3.99 15.36 -25.66
CA TRP A 432 3.10 16.24 -24.89
C TRP A 432 1.65 15.79 -24.88
N GLY A 433 1.05 15.54 -26.05
CA GLY A 433 -0.27 14.90 -26.18
C GLY A 433 -0.20 13.37 -26.19
N GLU A 434 -1.28 12.73 -25.78
CA GLU A 434 -1.54 11.28 -25.83
C GLU A 434 -1.63 10.77 -27.29
N ILE A 435 -2.20 11.61 -28.15
CA ILE A 435 -2.48 11.39 -29.56
C ILE A 435 -1.66 12.41 -30.37
N GLN A 436 -1.04 11.96 -31.46
CA GLN A 436 -0.29 12.82 -32.37
C GLN A 436 -0.79 12.66 -33.80
N ILE A 437 -1.01 13.77 -34.49
CA ILE A 437 -1.46 13.85 -35.89
C ILE A 437 -0.80 15.07 -36.56
N PRO A 438 -0.47 15.06 -37.86
CA PRO A 438 0.02 16.26 -38.52
C PRO A 438 -1.03 17.39 -38.46
N PHE A 439 -0.62 18.59 -38.05
CA PHE A 439 -1.53 19.75 -37.99
C PHE A 439 -1.69 20.49 -39.34
N ASP A 440 -1.10 19.96 -40.42
CA ASP A 440 -1.14 20.50 -41.78
C ASP A 440 -2.02 19.68 -42.76
N CYS A 441 -2.90 18.82 -42.24
CA CYS A 441 -3.80 18.03 -43.08
C CYS A 441 -4.82 18.90 -43.83
N THR A 442 -5.14 18.48 -45.05
CA THR A 442 -5.97 19.18 -46.01
C THR A 442 -7.32 18.49 -46.21
N ALA A 443 -8.24 19.16 -46.90
CA ALA A 443 -9.55 18.60 -47.23
C ALA A 443 -9.50 17.35 -48.16
N GLU A 444 -8.34 17.04 -48.76
CA GLU A 444 -8.14 15.88 -49.62
C GLU A 444 -7.53 14.68 -48.88
N ASP A 445 -7.13 14.87 -47.61
CA ASP A 445 -6.47 13.84 -46.83
C ASP A 445 -7.42 12.77 -46.28
N THR A 446 -6.86 11.62 -45.94
CA THR A 446 -7.53 10.47 -45.32
C THR A 446 -6.70 9.99 -44.13
N LEU A 447 -7.20 9.03 -43.36
CA LEU A 447 -6.40 8.40 -42.29
C LEU A 447 -5.10 7.74 -42.78
N GLU A 448 -4.96 7.46 -44.09
CA GLU A 448 -3.70 6.95 -44.68
C GLU A 448 -2.67 8.07 -44.90
N THR A 449 -3.11 9.27 -45.31
CA THR A 449 -2.22 10.39 -45.63
C THR A 449 -2.01 11.36 -44.46
N CYS A 450 -2.93 11.35 -43.50
CA CYS A 450 -2.90 12.08 -42.24
C CYS A 450 -3.03 11.07 -41.07
N PRO A 451 -1.97 10.29 -40.78
CA PRO A 451 -2.05 9.21 -39.81
C PRO A 451 -2.09 9.71 -38.37
N ILE A 452 -2.86 8.99 -37.54
CA ILE A 452 -2.94 9.20 -36.09
C ILE A 452 -1.98 8.24 -35.39
N TYR A 453 -1.19 8.75 -34.45
CA TYR A 453 -0.29 8.00 -33.59
C TYR A 453 -0.73 8.14 -32.13
N THR A 454 -0.66 7.06 -31.35
CA THR A 454 -0.90 7.10 -29.89
C THR A 454 0.35 6.63 -29.18
N ASN A 455 0.74 7.32 -28.11
CA ASN A 455 1.75 6.80 -27.19
C ASN A 455 1.11 6.09 -26.00
N THR A 456 1.93 5.49 -25.14
CA THR A 456 1.43 4.68 -24.01
C THR A 456 0.65 5.47 -22.97
N LYS A 457 0.72 6.81 -22.93
CA LYS A 457 -0.13 7.64 -22.07
C LYS A 457 -1.61 7.48 -22.41
N TYR A 458 -1.95 7.44 -23.71
CA TYR A 458 -3.33 7.27 -24.15
C TYR A 458 -3.97 6.05 -23.49
N TRP A 459 -3.26 4.93 -23.51
CA TRP A 459 -3.75 3.66 -22.96
C TRP A 459 -3.66 3.57 -21.44
N ALA A 460 -2.57 4.05 -20.84
CA ALA A 460 -2.37 4.03 -19.39
C ALA A 460 -3.40 4.90 -18.66
N THR A 461 -3.81 6.02 -19.26
CA THR A 461 -4.79 6.93 -18.68
C THR A 461 -6.21 6.35 -18.68
N GLN A 462 -6.54 5.45 -19.61
CA GLN A 462 -7.85 4.79 -19.63
C GLN A 462 -8.11 3.92 -18.39
N ASN A 463 -7.06 3.43 -17.71
CA ASN A 463 -7.21 2.76 -16.41
C ASN A 463 -7.91 3.64 -15.36
N PHE A 464 -7.82 4.96 -15.50
CA PHE A 464 -8.47 5.93 -14.63
C PHE A 464 -9.82 6.34 -15.21
N THR A 465 -9.85 6.80 -16.46
CA THR A 465 -11.06 7.40 -17.04
C THR A 465 -12.21 6.41 -17.28
N HIS A 466 -11.92 5.10 -17.31
CA HIS A 466 -12.94 4.05 -17.46
C HIS A 466 -13.40 3.44 -16.12
N TYR A 467 -12.71 3.71 -15.01
CA TYR A 467 -12.93 2.99 -13.75
C TYR A 467 -13.02 3.89 -12.50
N ILE A 468 -12.75 5.18 -12.66
CA ILE A 468 -13.12 6.24 -11.71
C ILE A 468 -14.10 7.13 -12.47
N GLU A 469 -15.38 6.83 -12.32
CA GLU A 469 -16.45 7.40 -13.15
C GLU A 469 -17.05 8.66 -12.51
N PRO A 470 -17.71 9.53 -13.29
CA PRO A 470 -18.49 10.63 -12.74
C PRO A 470 -19.51 10.13 -11.71
N GLY A 471 -19.50 10.74 -10.52
CA GLY A 471 -20.33 10.36 -9.38
C GLY A 471 -19.63 9.50 -8.32
N ASP A 472 -18.52 8.84 -8.67
CA ASP A 472 -17.71 8.09 -7.70
C ASP A 472 -17.12 9.03 -6.66
N SER A 473 -16.76 8.52 -5.49
CA SER A 473 -16.08 9.33 -4.46
C SER A 473 -14.64 8.87 -4.33
N LEU A 474 -13.69 9.77 -4.60
CA LEU A 474 -12.27 9.51 -4.33
C LEU A 474 -12.09 9.22 -2.83
N ILE A 475 -11.38 8.15 -2.50
CA ILE A 475 -11.11 7.75 -1.12
C ILE A 475 -9.61 7.69 -0.86
N ARG A 476 -9.25 7.78 0.41
CA ARG A 476 -7.85 7.69 0.85
C ARG A 476 -7.28 6.29 0.56
N SER A 477 -6.00 6.26 0.18
CA SER A 477 -5.13 5.08 0.08
C SER A 477 -3.84 5.36 0.86
N ASP A 478 -3.24 4.34 1.48
CA ASP A 478 -1.99 4.42 2.24
C ASP A 478 -0.72 4.17 1.38
N ASP A 479 -0.88 3.79 0.12
CA ASP A 479 0.21 3.55 -0.82
C ASP A 479 0.38 4.71 -1.81
N ALA A 480 1.62 5.20 -1.96
CA ALA A 480 1.94 6.34 -2.83
C ALA A 480 1.90 6.00 -4.34
N SER A 481 1.84 4.71 -4.70
CA SER A 481 1.67 4.26 -6.07
C SER A 481 0.22 3.90 -6.39
N SER A 482 -0.72 4.19 -5.49
CA SER A 482 -2.13 3.84 -5.64
C SER A 482 -3.07 5.01 -5.36
N THR A 483 -4.16 5.06 -6.13
CA THR A 483 -5.35 5.88 -5.85
C THR A 483 -6.58 4.99 -5.78
N ALA A 484 -7.63 5.43 -5.10
CA ALA A 484 -8.83 4.62 -4.92
C ALA A 484 -10.11 5.47 -4.95
N ALA A 485 -11.21 4.85 -5.35
CA ALA A 485 -12.55 5.45 -5.36
C ALA A 485 -13.59 4.41 -4.92
N VAL A 486 -14.69 4.89 -4.34
CA VAL A 486 -15.91 4.09 -4.10
C VAL A 486 -16.95 4.51 -5.13
N SER A 487 -17.65 3.54 -5.68
CA SER A 487 -18.63 3.80 -6.73
C SER A 487 -19.79 4.68 -6.24
N ALA A 488 -20.41 5.42 -7.15
CA ALA A 488 -21.53 6.32 -6.84
C ALA A 488 -22.70 5.64 -6.09
N ASP A 489 -22.93 4.33 -6.32
CA ASP A 489 -23.96 3.57 -5.61
C ASP A 489 -23.49 2.95 -4.28
N GLY A 490 -22.20 3.05 -3.98
CA GLY A 490 -21.56 2.58 -2.74
C GLY A 490 -21.43 1.07 -2.62
N THR A 491 -21.50 0.32 -3.73
CA THR A 491 -21.49 -1.16 -3.74
C THR A 491 -20.25 -1.80 -4.35
N SER A 492 -19.32 -0.99 -4.83
CA SER A 492 -18.02 -1.41 -5.34
C SER A 492 -16.94 -0.35 -5.06
N ALA A 493 -15.69 -0.73 -5.24
CA ALA A 493 -14.55 0.18 -5.16
C ALA A 493 -13.56 -0.10 -6.29
N THR A 494 -12.80 0.92 -6.67
CA THR A 494 -11.72 0.83 -7.65
C THR A 494 -10.41 1.22 -6.97
N VAL A 495 -9.34 0.48 -7.23
CA VAL A 495 -7.97 0.87 -6.87
C VAL A 495 -7.11 0.85 -8.13
N VAL A 496 -6.49 1.97 -8.50
CA VAL A 496 -5.54 2.04 -9.63
C VAL A 496 -4.12 2.08 -9.08
N HIS A 497 -3.29 1.11 -9.44
CA HIS A 497 -1.92 0.93 -8.97
C HIS A 497 -0.89 1.02 -10.10
N VAL A 498 0.19 1.76 -9.86
CA VAL A 498 1.31 1.92 -10.80
C VAL A 498 2.51 1.07 -10.35
N ASN A 499 2.86 0.04 -11.11
CA ASN A 499 4.12 -0.68 -10.92
C ASN A 499 5.16 -0.21 -11.94
N ALA A 500 5.94 0.81 -11.56
CA ALA A 500 7.03 1.32 -12.40
C ALA A 500 8.31 0.45 -12.35
N THR A 501 8.33 -0.63 -11.56
CA THR A 501 9.52 -1.47 -11.43
C THR A 501 9.68 -2.39 -12.64
N LYS A 502 10.92 -2.84 -12.89
CA LYS A 502 11.24 -3.82 -13.94
C LYS A 502 10.90 -5.27 -13.54
N ALA A 503 10.21 -5.48 -12.42
CA ALA A 503 9.83 -6.79 -11.91
C ALA A 503 8.33 -6.82 -11.60
N GLU A 504 7.76 -8.03 -11.60
CA GLU A 504 6.40 -8.24 -11.10
C GLU A 504 6.33 -7.91 -9.60
N ARG A 505 5.14 -7.51 -9.15
CA ARG A 505 4.90 -7.14 -7.74
C ARG A 505 3.63 -7.81 -7.24
N ALA A 506 3.65 -8.35 -6.03
CA ALA A 506 2.43 -8.80 -5.36
C ALA A 506 1.77 -7.58 -4.70
N VAL A 507 0.49 -7.37 -4.97
CA VAL A 507 -0.32 -6.30 -4.38
C VAL A 507 -1.43 -6.96 -3.59
N THR A 508 -1.44 -6.73 -2.28
CA THR A 508 -2.51 -7.14 -1.37
C THR A 508 -3.44 -5.96 -1.16
N LEU A 509 -4.71 -6.10 -1.53
CA LEU A 509 -5.74 -5.14 -1.13
C LEU A 509 -6.28 -5.54 0.24
N ASP A 510 -6.05 -4.71 1.24
CA ASP A 510 -6.68 -4.82 2.55
C ASP A 510 -8.03 -4.09 2.52
N LEU A 511 -9.11 -4.87 2.60
CA LEU A 511 -10.49 -4.38 2.52
C LEU A 511 -11.13 -4.28 3.91
N SER A 512 -10.34 -4.41 4.98
CA SER A 512 -10.82 -4.39 6.37
C SER A 512 -11.58 -3.11 6.76
N LYS A 513 -11.34 -2.00 6.04
CA LYS A 513 -12.02 -0.73 6.29
C LYS A 513 -13.42 -0.61 5.68
N PHE A 514 -13.84 -1.57 4.87
CA PHE A 514 -15.22 -1.64 4.39
C PHE A 514 -16.14 -2.28 5.42
N GLY A 515 -17.32 -1.68 5.63
CA GLY A 515 -18.27 -2.15 6.66
C GLY A 515 -18.94 -3.47 6.32
N ALA A 516 -19.07 -3.78 5.03
CA ALA A 516 -19.54 -5.06 4.55
C ALA A 516 -18.69 -5.53 3.36
N VAL A 517 -18.20 -6.77 3.46
CA VAL A 517 -17.55 -7.50 2.37
C VAL A 517 -18.34 -8.77 2.13
N GLY A 518 -18.92 -8.89 0.93
CA GLY A 518 -19.72 -10.04 0.53
C GLY A 518 -18.90 -11.33 0.51
N SER A 519 -19.55 -12.48 0.79
CA SER A 519 -18.89 -13.78 0.69
C SER A 519 -18.51 -14.18 -0.74
N ASP A 520 -19.09 -13.48 -1.72
CA ASP A 520 -18.83 -13.57 -3.15
C ASP A 520 -18.06 -12.35 -3.69
N ALA A 521 -17.50 -11.52 -2.80
CA ALA A 521 -16.69 -10.38 -3.21
C ALA A 521 -15.45 -10.84 -3.99
N THR A 522 -15.14 -10.10 -5.05
CA THR A 522 -14.04 -10.40 -5.96
C THR A 522 -13.24 -9.15 -6.30
N VAL A 523 -11.97 -9.37 -6.62
CA VAL A 523 -11.08 -8.35 -7.19
C VAL A 523 -10.73 -8.77 -8.61
N THR A 524 -11.15 -7.97 -9.59
CA THR A 524 -10.85 -8.18 -11.02
C THR A 524 -9.75 -7.21 -11.45
N PRO A 525 -8.56 -7.69 -11.83
CA PRO A 525 -7.49 -6.83 -12.31
C PRO A 525 -7.68 -6.48 -13.79
N VAL A 526 -7.46 -5.22 -14.15
CA VAL A 526 -7.48 -4.70 -15.52
C VAL A 526 -6.12 -4.05 -15.79
N VAL A 527 -5.31 -4.68 -16.64
CA VAL A 527 -3.89 -4.35 -16.77
C VAL A 527 -3.59 -3.64 -18.08
N THR A 528 -2.83 -2.56 -17.99
CA THR A 528 -2.18 -1.89 -19.12
C THR A 528 -0.67 -2.00 -19.01
N SER A 529 -0.05 -2.56 -20.05
CA SER A 529 1.40 -2.70 -20.20
C SER A 529 1.77 -2.79 -21.69
N THR A 530 3.04 -3.02 -22.02
CA THR A 530 3.44 -3.31 -23.41
C THR A 530 2.85 -4.62 -23.98
N ALA A 531 2.32 -5.51 -23.13
CA ALA A 531 1.68 -6.75 -23.56
C ALA A 531 0.23 -6.57 -24.02
N GLY A 532 -0.42 -5.45 -23.65
CA GLY A 532 -1.80 -5.15 -23.95
C GLY A 532 -2.36 -4.03 -23.06
N TYR A 533 -3.47 -3.46 -23.49
CA TYR A 533 -4.13 -2.31 -22.85
C TYR A 533 -5.51 -2.73 -22.34
N LEU A 534 -5.85 -2.27 -21.12
CA LEU A 534 -7.09 -2.65 -20.43
C LEU A 534 -7.41 -4.15 -20.49
N VAL A 535 -6.38 -4.99 -20.32
CA VAL A 535 -6.55 -6.44 -20.36
C VAL A 535 -7.15 -6.89 -19.03
N GLU A 536 -8.44 -7.23 -19.06
CA GLU A 536 -9.13 -7.84 -17.93
C GLU A 536 -8.56 -9.24 -17.63
N GLY A 537 -8.19 -9.47 -16.38
CA GLY A 537 -7.74 -10.75 -15.84
C GLY A 537 -8.85 -11.51 -15.14
N GLU A 538 -8.55 -12.71 -14.66
CA GLU A 538 -9.52 -13.53 -13.93
C GLU A 538 -9.80 -12.92 -12.54
N PRO A 539 -11.08 -12.83 -12.12
CA PRO A 539 -11.43 -12.37 -10.78
C PRO A 539 -10.83 -13.26 -9.69
N VAL A 540 -10.27 -12.64 -8.66
CA VAL A 540 -9.75 -13.32 -7.46
C VAL A 540 -10.73 -13.10 -6.31
N ALA A 541 -11.14 -14.16 -5.64
CA ALA A 541 -12.04 -14.06 -4.49
C ALA A 541 -11.36 -13.34 -3.32
N VAL A 542 -12.12 -12.51 -2.61
CA VAL A 542 -11.68 -11.93 -1.34
C VAL A 542 -11.74 -12.99 -0.25
N GLU A 543 -10.63 -13.19 0.46
CA GLU A 543 -10.53 -14.13 1.57
C GLU A 543 -10.51 -13.38 2.90
N THR A 544 -11.23 -13.88 3.90
CA THR A 544 -11.21 -13.32 5.26
C THR A 544 -10.25 -14.13 6.13
N GLY A 545 -9.08 -13.54 6.43
CA GLY A 545 -8.05 -14.11 7.29
C GLY A 545 -8.07 -13.55 8.71
N ALA A 546 -6.98 -13.78 9.45
CA ALA A 546 -6.80 -13.22 10.80
C ALA A 546 -6.73 -11.69 10.80
N ASP A 547 -6.20 -11.11 9.72
CA ASP A 547 -5.99 -9.67 9.54
C ASP A 547 -7.16 -8.98 8.81
N GLY A 548 -8.26 -9.71 8.55
CA GLY A 548 -9.44 -9.20 7.87
C GLY A 548 -9.61 -9.68 6.42
N PRO A 549 -10.60 -9.12 5.69
CA PRO A 549 -10.85 -9.42 4.29
C PRO A 549 -9.76 -8.81 3.40
N SER A 550 -9.14 -9.63 2.56
CA SER A 550 -8.11 -9.19 1.62
C SER A 550 -8.05 -10.04 0.35
N ALA A 551 -7.39 -9.52 -0.68
CA ALA A 551 -7.06 -10.28 -1.88
C ALA A 551 -5.65 -9.89 -2.37
N THR A 552 -4.83 -10.89 -2.72
CA THR A 552 -3.46 -10.67 -3.20
C THR A 552 -3.32 -11.10 -4.66
N LEU A 553 -2.83 -10.18 -5.50
CA LEU A 553 -2.70 -10.35 -6.94
C LEU A 553 -1.30 -9.94 -7.41
N VAL A 554 -0.75 -10.62 -8.42
CA VAL A 554 0.54 -10.23 -9.04
C VAL A 554 0.33 -9.29 -10.21
N VAL A 555 0.83 -8.07 -10.10
CA VAL A 555 0.83 -7.09 -11.20
C VAL A 555 2.12 -7.20 -12.01
N PRO A 556 2.06 -7.11 -13.35
CA PRO A 556 3.25 -7.18 -14.19
C PRO A 556 4.25 -6.05 -13.93
N ALA A 557 5.51 -6.27 -14.29
CA ALA A 557 6.50 -5.21 -14.40
C ALA A 557 6.02 -4.10 -15.35
N GLU A 558 6.37 -2.86 -15.05
CA GLU A 558 6.10 -1.70 -15.90
C GLU A 558 4.63 -1.61 -16.38
N SER A 559 3.71 -1.66 -15.42
CA SER A 559 2.27 -1.71 -15.69
C SER A 559 1.47 -0.73 -14.84
N VAL A 560 0.29 -0.38 -15.36
CA VAL A 560 -0.80 0.25 -14.60
C VAL A 560 -1.89 -0.80 -14.47
N THR A 561 -2.31 -1.11 -13.25
CA THR A 561 -3.37 -2.09 -12.98
C THR A 561 -4.50 -1.44 -12.23
N THR A 562 -5.71 -1.54 -12.77
CA THR A 562 -6.94 -1.20 -12.07
C THR A 562 -7.53 -2.45 -11.43
N PHE A 563 -7.75 -2.42 -10.13
CA PHE A 563 -8.45 -3.47 -9.40
C PHE A 563 -9.90 -3.04 -9.19
N VAL A 564 -10.82 -3.71 -9.88
CA VAL A 564 -12.26 -3.55 -9.69
C VAL A 564 -12.69 -4.48 -8.57
N VAL A 565 -13.12 -3.90 -7.45
CA VAL A 565 -13.53 -4.61 -6.24
C VAL A 565 -15.06 -4.63 -6.16
N ASP A 566 -15.65 -5.79 -6.42
CA ASP A 566 -17.09 -5.99 -6.36
C ASP A 566 -17.49 -6.60 -5.01
N GLY A 567 -18.65 -6.17 -4.49
CA GLY A 567 -19.23 -6.73 -3.27
C GLY A 567 -18.69 -6.13 -1.97
N VAL A 568 -18.14 -4.91 -2.02
CA VAL A 568 -17.73 -4.14 -0.84
C VAL A 568 -18.64 -2.91 -0.67
N SER A 569 -18.98 -2.56 0.56
CA SER A 569 -19.83 -1.39 0.81
C SER A 569 -19.69 -0.85 2.23
N GLY A 570 -20.03 0.41 2.39
CA GLY A 570 -20.03 1.09 3.69
C GLY A 570 -18.64 1.24 4.32
N VAL A 571 -18.63 1.76 5.53
CA VAL A 571 -17.43 2.04 6.32
C VAL A 571 -17.47 1.13 7.54
N ALA A 572 -16.38 0.43 7.86
CA ALA A 572 -16.32 -0.36 9.08
C ALA A 572 -16.40 0.56 10.30
N ASP A 573 -17.06 0.10 11.37
CA ASP A 573 -17.30 0.93 12.56
C ASP A 573 -15.99 1.52 13.12
N ASP A 574 -14.91 0.75 13.04
CA ASP A 574 -13.60 1.18 13.51
C ASP A 574 -12.77 1.88 12.40
N ALA A 575 -13.11 1.80 11.12
CA ALA A 575 -12.31 2.40 10.04
C ALA A 575 -12.14 3.92 10.16
N ALA A 576 -13.10 4.61 10.77
CA ALA A 576 -13.04 6.05 10.94
C ALA A 576 -11.75 6.47 11.66
N LEU A 577 -11.09 7.48 11.09
CA LEU A 577 -9.86 8.08 11.60
C LEU A 577 -9.93 8.42 13.09
N VAL A 578 -11.10 8.93 13.49
CA VAL A 578 -11.43 9.32 14.85
C VAL A 578 -12.72 8.60 15.23
N GLN A 579 -12.72 8.06 16.43
CA GLN A 579 -13.79 7.30 17.05
C GLN A 579 -14.42 8.15 18.16
N ASP A 580 -15.74 8.10 18.26
CA ASP A 580 -16.45 8.89 19.26
C ASP A 580 -16.16 8.34 20.66
N GLY A 581 -15.91 9.24 21.62
CA GLY A 581 -15.52 8.87 22.98
C GLY A 581 -14.08 8.34 23.15
N HIS A 582 -13.28 8.31 22.08
CA HIS A 582 -11.85 8.02 22.17
C HIS A 582 -11.04 9.28 22.45
N ALA A 583 -9.83 9.07 22.97
CA ALA A 583 -8.89 10.14 23.28
C ALA A 583 -7.59 9.96 22.50
N TYR A 584 -7.11 11.06 21.95
CA TYR A 584 -6.03 11.11 20.99
C TYR A 584 -4.88 11.97 21.48
N ARG A 585 -3.66 11.52 21.18
CA ARG A 585 -2.48 12.38 21.21
C ARG A 585 -2.27 13.00 19.85
N LEU A 586 -2.00 14.31 19.82
CA LEU A 586 -1.67 15.04 18.60
C LEU A 586 -0.17 15.34 18.61
N ASP A 587 0.62 14.53 17.90
CA ASP A 587 2.08 14.64 17.90
C ASP A 587 2.58 15.40 16.68
N GLY A 588 3.28 16.52 16.88
CA GLY A 588 3.84 17.31 15.79
C GLY A 588 4.96 16.56 15.08
N VAL A 589 4.77 16.21 13.79
CA VAL A 589 5.68 15.35 13.02
C VAL A 589 7.10 15.87 13.00
N GLN A 590 7.27 17.20 12.91
CA GLN A 590 8.58 17.84 12.85
C GLN A 590 9.33 17.80 14.19
N ALA A 591 8.61 17.92 15.30
CA ALA A 591 9.20 18.08 16.63
C ALA A 591 9.25 16.77 17.42
N ASP A 592 8.45 15.78 17.02
CA ASP A 592 8.22 14.50 17.72
C ASP A 592 7.79 14.74 19.17
N ARG A 593 6.75 15.57 19.30
CA ARG A 593 6.25 16.10 20.58
C ARG A 593 4.74 16.33 20.53
N SER A 594 4.05 15.99 21.62
CA SER A 594 2.60 16.16 21.77
C SER A 594 2.13 17.59 22.00
N LEU A 595 0.96 17.92 21.46
CA LEU A 595 0.20 19.13 21.76
C LEU A 595 -0.33 19.09 23.20
N ALA A 596 -0.16 20.18 23.94
CA ALA A 596 -0.69 20.35 25.29
C ALA A 596 -1.12 21.81 25.56
N PRO A 597 -1.99 22.06 26.56
CA PRO A 597 -2.22 23.39 27.10
C PRO A 597 -0.93 24.07 27.55
N SER A 598 -0.83 25.38 27.32
CA SER A 598 0.25 26.19 27.85
C SER A 598 0.13 26.34 29.37
N ALA A 599 1.22 26.73 30.04
CA ALA A 599 1.20 26.95 31.49
C ALA A 599 0.23 28.06 31.94
N SER A 600 -0.17 28.96 31.04
CA SER A 600 -1.20 29.98 31.33
C SER A 600 -2.63 29.44 31.22
N GLY A 601 -2.83 28.24 30.64
CA GLY A 601 -4.13 27.62 30.40
C GLY A 601 -4.96 28.26 29.27
N THR A 602 -4.39 29.23 28.55
CA THR A 602 -5.10 30.01 27.52
C THR A 602 -4.63 29.73 26.09
N GLY A 603 -3.44 29.15 25.91
CA GLY A 603 -2.88 28.81 24.60
C GLY A 603 -2.41 27.36 24.57
N VAL A 604 -1.73 26.98 23.48
CA VAL A 604 -1.20 25.63 23.28
C VAL A 604 0.28 25.65 22.91
N VAL A 605 0.94 24.52 23.18
CA VAL A 605 2.38 24.33 23.11
C VAL A 605 2.69 22.87 22.79
N ILE A 606 3.89 22.59 22.29
CA ILE A 606 4.40 21.21 22.20
C ILE A 606 5.14 20.80 23.48
N ARG A 607 5.00 19.53 23.87
CA ARG A 607 5.59 18.93 25.06
C ARG A 607 6.21 17.57 24.75
N THR A 608 7.22 17.18 25.52
CA THR A 608 7.71 15.80 25.54
C THR A 608 6.56 14.87 25.89
N ASP A 609 6.39 13.82 25.09
CA ASP A 609 5.31 12.85 25.22
C ASP A 609 5.28 12.23 26.63
N ALA A 610 4.10 12.20 27.22
CA ALA A 610 3.83 11.64 28.53
C ALA A 610 2.38 11.14 28.58
N PRO A 611 2.10 10.04 29.30
CA PRO A 611 0.75 9.49 29.44
C PRO A 611 -0.05 10.32 30.46
N VAL A 612 -0.40 11.55 30.11
CA VAL A 612 -1.12 12.50 30.97
C VAL A 612 -2.32 13.13 30.25
N ALA A 613 -3.37 13.46 31.01
CA ALA A 613 -4.61 14.03 30.47
C ALA A 613 -4.40 15.35 29.70
N GLU A 614 -3.37 16.12 30.05
CA GLU A 614 -3.05 17.38 29.37
C GLU A 614 -2.59 17.17 27.92
N GLN A 615 -2.10 15.99 27.56
CA GLN A 615 -1.69 15.64 26.19
C GLN A 615 -2.74 14.82 25.43
N ALA A 616 -3.88 14.52 26.07
CA ALA A 616 -4.98 13.81 25.46
C ALA A 616 -6.08 14.76 24.98
N TRP A 617 -6.65 14.46 23.81
CA TRP A 617 -7.63 15.27 23.11
C TRP A 617 -8.78 14.42 22.58
N GLU A 618 -10.00 14.81 22.86
CA GLU A 618 -11.21 14.23 22.26
C GLU A 618 -11.55 15.00 20.99
N LEU A 619 -11.81 14.29 19.90
CA LEU A 619 -12.18 14.86 18.61
C LEU A 619 -13.63 14.49 18.30
N THR A 620 -14.57 15.40 18.54
CA THR A 620 -16.00 15.14 18.30
C THR A 620 -16.40 15.60 16.90
N ALA A 621 -16.94 14.69 16.09
CA ALA A 621 -17.41 15.02 14.74
C ALA A 621 -18.64 15.94 14.78
N LEU A 622 -18.65 16.96 13.92
CA LEU A 622 -19.71 17.96 13.76
C LEU A 622 -20.44 17.84 12.41
N GLY A 623 -20.01 16.89 11.58
CA GLY A 623 -20.45 16.73 10.19
C GLY A 623 -19.60 17.52 9.19
N ALA A 624 -19.84 17.26 7.91
CA ALA A 624 -19.24 17.99 6.79
C ALA A 624 -20.28 18.95 6.18
N PRO A 625 -19.85 20.02 5.48
CA PRO A 625 -20.74 20.74 4.57
C PRO A 625 -21.48 19.79 3.63
N GLU A 626 -22.74 20.10 3.32
CA GLU A 626 -23.57 19.25 2.46
C GLU A 626 -22.93 19.08 1.07
N GLY A 627 -22.89 17.85 0.57
CA GLY A 627 -22.32 17.51 -0.74
C GLY A 627 -20.79 17.50 -0.82
N SER A 628 -20.08 17.88 0.25
CA SER A 628 -18.62 18.06 0.19
C SER A 628 -17.80 16.81 0.52
N GLY A 629 -18.43 15.66 0.79
CA GLY A 629 -17.74 14.43 1.20
C GLY A 629 -17.27 14.41 2.67
N THR A 630 -16.99 13.21 3.19
CA THR A 630 -16.54 13.01 4.58
C THR A 630 -15.12 13.51 4.84
N HIS A 631 -14.30 13.70 3.80
CA HIS A 631 -12.95 14.28 3.89
C HIS A 631 -12.93 15.76 4.34
N ARG A 632 -14.11 16.38 4.44
CA ARG A 632 -14.36 17.74 4.96
C ARG A 632 -15.13 17.74 6.27
N THR A 633 -15.25 16.59 6.94
CA THR A 633 -15.83 16.51 8.28
C THR A 633 -15.10 17.45 9.22
N ARG A 634 -15.88 18.23 9.96
CA ARG A 634 -15.38 19.17 10.96
C ARG A 634 -15.42 18.54 12.33
N TYR A 635 -14.44 18.88 13.15
CA TYR A 635 -14.27 18.34 14.48
C TYR A 635 -14.12 19.46 15.51
N ALA A 636 -14.75 19.28 16.66
CA ALA A 636 -14.39 20.00 17.87
C ALA A 636 -13.23 19.25 18.55
N VAL A 637 -12.12 19.93 18.81
CA VAL A 637 -10.92 19.34 19.43
C VAL A 637 -10.84 19.78 20.89
N THR A 638 -11.18 18.90 21.82
CA THR A 638 -11.34 19.22 23.25
C THR A 638 -10.24 18.58 24.08
N ASN A 639 -9.55 19.34 24.92
CA ASN A 639 -8.52 18.79 25.79
C ASN A 639 -9.12 18.03 26.98
N ALA A 640 -8.69 16.79 27.21
CA ALA A 640 -9.25 15.91 28.23
C ALA A 640 -9.05 16.43 29.67
N ALA A 641 -7.92 17.08 29.96
CA ALA A 641 -7.66 17.62 31.30
C ALA A 641 -8.50 18.86 31.64
N THR A 642 -8.76 19.72 30.66
CA THR A 642 -9.37 21.04 30.90
C THR A 642 -10.82 21.14 30.46
N GLY A 643 -11.30 20.25 29.59
CA GLY A 643 -12.62 20.34 28.96
C GLY A 643 -12.77 21.54 28.01
N ARG A 644 -11.65 22.17 27.62
CA ARG A 644 -11.62 23.36 26.77
C ARG A 644 -11.28 22.98 25.33
N GLN A 645 -11.92 23.65 24.39
CA GLN A 645 -11.74 23.44 22.95
C GLN A 645 -10.58 24.27 22.41
N LEU A 646 -9.82 23.67 21.49
CA LEU A 646 -8.86 24.36 20.64
C LEU A 646 -9.61 25.24 19.65
N ALA A 647 -9.28 26.53 19.65
CA ALA A 647 -9.89 27.53 18.78
C ALA A 647 -8.85 28.51 18.24
N VAL A 648 -9.26 29.32 17.28
CA VAL A 648 -8.45 30.39 16.70
C VAL A 648 -9.03 31.75 17.08
N ALA A 649 -8.20 32.60 17.68
CA ALA A 649 -8.59 33.97 17.99
C ALA A 649 -8.57 34.87 16.74
N ALA A 650 -9.13 36.07 16.84
CA ALA A 650 -9.20 37.02 15.72
C ALA A 650 -7.82 37.47 15.19
N ASP A 651 -6.77 37.34 15.99
CA ASP A 651 -5.38 37.60 15.59
C ASP A 651 -4.66 36.34 15.04
N THR A 652 -5.41 35.28 14.73
CA THR A 652 -4.95 33.96 14.25
C THR A 652 -4.15 33.13 15.26
N SER A 653 -4.07 33.55 16.52
CA SER A 653 -3.44 32.73 17.57
C SER A 653 -4.28 31.51 17.93
N ALA A 654 -3.62 30.38 18.20
CA ALA A 654 -4.26 29.19 18.73
C ALA A 654 -4.51 29.36 20.24
N VAL A 655 -5.76 29.23 20.65
CA VAL A 655 -6.23 29.48 22.03
C VAL A 655 -7.09 28.33 22.53
N LEU A 656 -7.25 28.26 23.86
CA LEU A 656 -8.23 27.39 24.51
C LEU A 656 -9.43 28.21 24.98
N GLN A 657 -10.62 27.79 24.58
CA GLN A 657 -11.90 28.38 24.99
C GLN A 657 -12.83 27.34 25.62
N ASP A 658 -13.85 27.80 26.35
CA ASP A 658 -14.79 26.88 26.98
C ASP A 658 -15.67 26.21 25.92
N ALA A 659 -15.89 24.90 26.04
CA ALA A 659 -16.78 24.17 25.15
C ALA A 659 -18.24 24.65 25.36
N PRO A 660 -19.05 24.76 24.29
CA PRO A 660 -20.48 25.00 24.42
C PRO A 660 -21.19 23.83 25.12
N ALA A 661 -22.39 24.09 25.65
CA ALA A 661 -23.19 23.04 26.30
C ALA A 661 -23.72 22.00 25.29
N ASP A 662 -24.01 22.42 24.07
CA ASP A 662 -24.34 21.57 22.93
C ASP A 662 -23.16 21.62 21.94
N VAL A 663 -22.63 20.46 21.57
CA VAL A 663 -21.49 20.38 20.64
C VAL A 663 -21.85 20.90 19.24
N GLY A 664 -23.13 20.85 18.86
CA GLY A 664 -23.64 21.46 17.63
C GLY A 664 -23.55 22.98 17.60
N ASP A 665 -23.42 23.64 18.75
CA ASP A 665 -23.23 25.10 18.87
C ASP A 665 -21.74 25.51 18.80
N THR A 666 -20.83 24.59 18.47
CA THR A 666 -19.38 24.88 18.36
C THR A 666 -19.14 25.96 17.29
N PRO A 667 -18.54 27.12 17.61
CA PRO A 667 -18.33 28.19 16.64
C PRO A 667 -17.28 27.81 15.60
N LEU A 668 -17.35 28.34 14.38
CA LEU A 668 -16.39 28.05 13.30
C LEU A 668 -14.92 28.20 13.71
N ALA A 669 -14.63 29.14 14.62
CA ALA A 669 -13.28 29.36 15.16
C ALA A 669 -12.70 28.15 15.91
N ALA A 670 -13.56 27.22 16.37
CA ALA A 670 -13.19 25.97 17.05
C ALA A 670 -13.53 24.71 16.26
N GLN A 671 -13.87 24.85 14.97
CA GLN A 671 -14.10 23.73 14.07
C GLN A 671 -12.86 23.48 13.20
N TRP A 672 -12.39 22.23 13.20
CA TRP A 672 -11.16 21.82 12.52
C TRP A 672 -11.44 20.71 11.51
N ILE A 673 -10.84 20.80 10.33
CA ILE A 673 -10.88 19.75 9.30
C ILE A 673 -9.54 19.01 9.34
N LEU A 674 -9.57 17.69 9.42
CA LEU A 674 -8.36 16.86 9.33
C LEU A 674 -8.13 16.50 7.87
N SER A 675 -6.95 16.81 7.34
CA SER A 675 -6.60 16.60 5.93
C SER A 675 -5.32 15.80 5.80
N THR A 676 -5.28 14.77 4.94
CA THR A 676 -4.17 13.80 4.85
C THR A 676 -3.92 13.33 3.43
N THR A 677 -2.69 12.91 3.15
CA THR A 677 -2.33 12.22 1.90
C THR A 677 -2.39 10.69 2.03
N GLY A 678 -2.77 10.15 3.19
CA GLY A 678 -2.76 8.70 3.46
C GLY A 678 -1.58 8.21 4.28
N ASP A 679 -0.51 9.00 4.43
CA ASP A 679 0.76 8.60 5.08
C ASP A 679 0.75 8.56 6.63
N GLY A 680 -0.44 8.47 7.24
CA GLY A 680 -0.62 8.45 8.69
C GLY A 680 -0.46 9.80 9.39
N THR A 681 -0.33 10.90 8.64
CA THR A 681 -0.23 12.26 9.21
C THR A 681 -1.29 13.20 8.64
N PHE A 682 -1.57 14.26 9.40
CA PHE A 682 -2.69 15.17 9.15
C PHE A 682 -2.25 16.63 9.28
N THR A 683 -2.83 17.49 8.45
CA THR A 683 -2.95 18.92 8.76
C THR A 683 -4.31 19.16 9.42
N LEU A 684 -4.37 20.14 10.32
CA LEU A 684 -5.62 20.57 10.96
C LEU A 684 -5.96 21.96 10.43
N VAL A 685 -6.95 22.05 9.54
CA VAL A 685 -7.40 23.29 8.89
C VAL A 685 -8.54 23.92 9.70
N ASN A 686 -8.40 25.18 10.11
CA ASN A 686 -9.45 25.87 10.85
C ASN A 686 -10.54 26.43 9.91
N ALA A 687 -11.81 26.13 10.21
CA ALA A 687 -12.93 26.54 9.37
C ALA A 687 -13.20 28.05 9.35
N SER A 688 -12.75 28.80 10.36
CA SER A 688 -12.95 30.26 10.43
C SER A 688 -11.78 31.04 9.86
N SER A 689 -10.55 30.79 10.32
CA SER A 689 -9.38 31.57 9.92
C SER A 689 -8.74 31.09 8.62
N LYS A 690 -9.11 29.89 8.14
CA LYS A 690 -8.57 29.24 6.95
C LYS A 690 -7.06 28.94 7.05
N THR A 691 -6.54 28.93 8.28
CA THR A 691 -5.14 28.63 8.61
C THR A 691 -5.00 27.24 9.21
N LEU A 692 -3.78 26.68 9.15
CA LEU A 692 -3.44 25.37 9.69
C LEU A 692 -2.83 25.49 11.08
N LEU A 693 -3.08 24.51 11.95
CA LEU A 693 -2.37 24.36 13.21
C LEU A 693 -0.87 24.13 12.96
N GLU A 694 -0.01 24.98 13.53
CA GLU A 694 1.42 25.00 13.22
C GLU A 694 2.27 25.15 14.48
N VAL A 695 3.42 24.47 14.50
CA VAL A 695 4.53 24.82 15.40
C VAL A 695 5.32 25.99 14.82
N GLY A 696 5.11 27.18 15.39
CA GLY A 696 5.59 28.44 14.82
C GLY A 696 7.11 28.51 14.69
N GLY A 697 7.58 28.96 13.52
CA GLY A 697 9.02 29.10 13.24
C GLY A 697 9.77 27.77 13.23
N GLN A 698 9.06 26.65 13.03
CA GLN A 698 9.63 25.30 12.98
C GLN A 698 10.37 24.92 14.28
N ALA A 699 9.92 25.45 15.42
CA ALA A 699 10.57 25.21 16.70
C ALA A 699 10.38 23.75 17.17
N THR A 700 11.42 23.15 17.74
CA THR A 700 11.39 21.74 18.22
C THR A 700 11.57 21.60 19.74
N ALA A 701 11.76 22.73 20.45
CA ALA A 701 12.03 22.71 21.89
C ALA A 701 10.77 22.37 22.69
N ASP A 702 10.93 21.61 23.77
CA ASP A 702 9.89 21.47 24.78
C ASP A 702 9.46 22.86 25.27
N GLY A 703 8.16 23.16 25.31
CA GLY A 703 7.73 24.52 25.63
C GLY A 703 7.23 25.34 24.45
N SER A 704 7.61 24.98 23.22
CA SER A 704 7.42 25.86 22.05
C SER A 704 5.95 26.14 21.79
N PRO A 705 5.59 27.40 21.48
CA PRO A 705 4.21 27.78 21.23
C PRO A 705 3.71 27.14 19.93
N VAL A 706 2.46 26.71 19.96
CA VAL A 706 1.69 26.30 18.79
C VAL A 706 0.73 27.43 18.44
N GLY A 707 0.65 27.77 17.17
CA GLY A 707 -0.20 28.81 16.63
C GLY A 707 -0.94 28.33 15.39
N THR A 708 -1.34 29.25 14.52
CA THR A 708 -1.77 28.89 13.17
C THR A 708 -1.02 29.72 12.13
N TYR A 709 -0.96 29.20 10.91
CA TYR A 709 -0.37 29.89 9.76
C TYR A 709 -1.04 29.47 8.46
N LEU A 710 -0.79 30.22 7.38
CA LEU A 710 -1.26 29.84 6.04
C LEU A 710 -0.69 28.48 5.65
N ALA A 711 -1.45 27.70 4.89
CA ALA A 711 -0.97 26.43 4.37
C ALA A 711 0.32 26.62 3.55
N ASN A 712 1.34 25.81 3.83
CA ASN A 712 2.65 25.91 3.17
C ASN A 712 3.32 24.56 2.89
N SER A 713 2.58 23.45 3.07
CA SER A 713 3.09 22.07 2.94
C SER A 713 4.27 21.74 3.86
N GLY A 714 4.49 22.55 4.90
CA GLY A 714 5.59 22.39 5.85
C GLY A 714 5.34 21.25 6.83
N VAL A 715 6.39 20.50 7.15
CA VAL A 715 6.33 19.38 8.11
C VAL A 715 5.90 19.85 9.52
N ASN A 716 6.13 21.12 9.85
CA ASN A 716 5.70 21.76 11.10
C ASN A 716 4.20 22.05 11.20
N GLN A 717 3.45 21.81 10.11
CA GLN A 717 1.97 21.85 10.06
C GLN A 717 1.36 20.44 10.11
N ARG A 718 2.19 19.39 10.16
CA ARG A 718 1.75 17.99 10.15
C ARG A 718 1.73 17.40 11.55
N TRP A 719 0.70 16.61 11.83
CA TRP A 719 0.42 16.00 13.13
C TRP A 719 0.09 14.52 12.95
N ARG A 720 0.62 13.66 13.82
CA ARG A 720 0.14 12.29 13.98
C ARG A 720 -1.03 12.31 14.95
N VAL A 721 -2.10 11.59 14.61
CA VAL A 721 -3.27 11.40 15.47
C VAL A 721 -3.17 9.99 16.04
N VAL A 722 -2.66 9.88 17.26
CA VAL A 722 -2.40 8.59 17.92
C VAL A 722 -3.54 8.29 18.88
N ASP A 723 -4.20 7.15 18.74
CA ASP A 723 -5.26 6.73 19.66
C ASP A 723 -4.65 6.26 20.99
N GLU A 724 -4.93 6.99 22.07
CA GLU A 724 -4.47 6.70 23.43
C GLU A 724 -5.58 6.10 24.30
N THR A 725 -6.65 5.60 23.69
CA THR A 725 -7.74 4.93 24.39
C THR A 725 -7.28 3.56 24.87
N VAL A 726 -7.16 3.40 26.18
CA VAL A 726 -6.81 2.12 26.82
C VAL A 726 -8.03 1.20 26.80
N LEU A 727 -7.96 0.14 25.99
CA LEU A 727 -9.03 -0.85 25.85
C LEU A 727 -8.99 -1.93 26.93
N GLY A 728 -7.82 -2.14 27.54
CA GLY A 728 -7.58 -3.12 28.59
C GLY A 728 -6.11 -3.19 28.96
N THR A 729 -5.70 -4.30 29.57
CA THR A 729 -4.29 -4.55 29.93
C THR A 729 -3.92 -5.98 29.59
N GLU A 730 -2.66 -6.22 29.26
CA GLU A 730 -2.17 -7.59 29.16
C GLU A 730 -2.28 -8.30 30.51
N PRO A 731 -2.75 -9.56 30.54
CA PRO A 731 -2.78 -10.34 31.76
C PRO A 731 -1.36 -10.59 32.25
N VAL A 732 -1.15 -10.47 33.57
CA VAL A 732 0.13 -10.73 34.21
C VAL A 732 0.13 -12.14 34.80
N GLN A 733 1.25 -12.86 34.67
CA GLN A 733 1.47 -14.08 35.43
C GLN A 733 2.46 -13.83 36.56
N ALA A 734 2.14 -14.30 37.77
CA ALA A 734 3.03 -14.26 38.92
C ALA A 734 3.11 -15.65 39.59
N PHE A 735 4.11 -15.83 40.43
CA PHE A 735 4.34 -17.10 41.13
C PHE A 735 4.77 -16.84 42.58
N THR A 736 4.27 -17.68 43.49
CA THR A 736 4.70 -17.75 44.88
C THR A 736 4.66 -19.19 45.42
N THR A 737 5.35 -19.45 46.52
CA THR A 737 5.30 -20.73 47.23
C THR A 737 4.20 -20.73 48.30
N PRO A 738 3.59 -21.88 48.64
CA PRO A 738 2.57 -21.96 49.68
C PRO A 738 2.99 -21.28 51.00
N GLY A 739 2.09 -20.48 51.55
CA GLY A 739 2.28 -19.68 52.77
C GLY A 739 3.08 -18.38 52.59
N THR A 740 3.42 -18.00 51.35
CA THR A 740 4.12 -16.74 51.03
C THR A 740 3.28 -15.87 50.11
N ALA A 741 3.10 -14.59 50.44
CA ALA A 741 2.40 -13.64 49.58
C ALA A 741 3.22 -13.34 48.31
N PRO A 742 2.59 -13.23 47.13
CA PRO A 742 3.29 -12.97 45.87
C PRO A 742 3.77 -11.51 45.78
N GLU A 743 4.89 -11.30 45.07
CA GLU A 743 5.27 -9.97 44.59
C GLU A 743 4.61 -9.71 43.23
N LEU A 744 3.60 -8.85 43.20
CA LEU A 744 2.92 -8.43 41.97
C LEU A 744 3.62 -7.20 41.36
N PRO A 745 3.64 -7.03 40.02
CA PRO A 745 4.33 -5.92 39.40
C PRO A 745 3.64 -4.58 39.72
N ALA A 746 4.43 -3.52 39.81
CA ALA A 746 3.93 -2.16 40.07
C ALA A 746 3.25 -1.52 38.84
N THR A 747 3.43 -2.09 37.65
CA THR A 747 2.87 -1.61 36.39
C THR A 747 2.38 -2.77 35.54
N VAL A 748 1.43 -2.51 34.64
CA VAL A 748 1.00 -3.44 33.59
C VAL A 748 1.07 -2.76 32.22
N THR A 749 1.15 -3.57 31.16
CA THR A 749 1.11 -3.08 29.77
C THR A 749 -0.36 -2.79 29.39
N PRO A 750 -0.74 -1.53 29.12
CA PRO A 750 -2.06 -1.26 28.55
C PRO A 750 -2.13 -1.73 27.10
N VAL A 751 -3.33 -2.13 26.69
CA VAL A 751 -3.68 -2.50 25.32
C VAL A 751 -4.44 -1.34 24.69
N TYR A 752 -3.89 -0.80 23.61
CA TYR A 752 -4.53 0.19 22.76
C TYR A 752 -5.03 -0.46 21.48
N ARG A 753 -5.64 0.35 20.62
CA ARG A 753 -6.14 -0.11 19.33
C ARG A 753 -5.04 -0.65 18.40
N ASP A 754 -3.85 -0.05 18.45
CA ASP A 754 -2.67 -0.48 17.70
C ASP A 754 -1.85 -1.58 18.41
N GLY A 755 -2.32 -2.07 19.55
CA GLY A 755 -1.70 -3.16 20.31
C GLY A 755 -1.22 -2.76 21.71
N ALA A 756 -0.55 -3.71 22.38
CA ALA A 756 -0.01 -3.52 23.73
C ALA A 756 1.28 -2.69 23.69
N ARG A 757 1.32 -1.56 24.42
CA ARG A 757 2.51 -0.70 24.49
C ARG A 757 2.59 0.09 25.78
N GLY A 758 3.81 0.43 26.21
CA GLY A 758 4.04 1.26 27.40
C GLY A 758 3.79 0.53 28.71
N ALA A 759 3.68 1.29 29.80
CA ALA A 759 3.46 0.75 31.14
C ALA A 759 2.65 1.75 31.98
N LEU A 760 1.56 1.30 32.59
CA LEU A 760 0.74 2.09 33.50
C LEU A 760 0.79 1.54 34.93
N PRO A 761 0.81 2.39 35.96
CA PRO A 761 0.73 1.96 37.36
C PRO A 761 -0.55 1.17 37.62
N VAL A 762 -0.44 0.06 38.35
CA VAL A 762 -1.58 -0.78 38.77
C VAL A 762 -1.68 -0.79 40.29
N THR A 763 -2.92 -0.76 40.78
CA THR A 763 -3.23 -1.03 42.19
C THR A 763 -3.90 -2.40 42.28
N TRP A 764 -3.26 -3.36 42.94
CA TRP A 764 -3.78 -4.72 43.08
C TRP A 764 -4.67 -4.87 44.32
N ASP A 765 -5.80 -5.55 44.16
CA ASP A 765 -6.69 -5.97 45.25
C ASP A 765 -6.20 -7.31 45.81
N VAL A 766 -5.08 -7.28 46.53
CA VAL A 766 -4.41 -8.49 47.04
C VAL A 766 -5.28 -9.19 48.11
N PRO A 767 -5.63 -10.48 47.94
CA PRO A 767 -6.32 -11.28 48.95
C PRO A 767 -5.55 -11.44 50.27
N ASP A 768 -6.26 -11.79 51.35
CA ASP A 768 -5.67 -12.12 52.66
C ASP A 768 -4.72 -13.33 52.58
N ASP A 769 -3.78 -13.43 53.54
CA ASP A 769 -2.70 -14.43 53.54
C ASP A 769 -3.16 -15.89 53.40
N ASP A 770 -4.37 -16.22 53.85
CA ASP A 770 -4.97 -17.56 53.74
C ASP A 770 -5.15 -18.00 52.27
N ALA A 771 -5.26 -17.06 51.32
CA ALA A 771 -5.38 -17.35 49.90
C ALA A 771 -4.12 -18.01 49.31
N TRP A 772 -2.97 -17.84 49.97
CA TRP A 772 -1.68 -18.38 49.53
C TRP A 772 -1.30 -19.66 50.27
N ALA A 773 -2.12 -20.14 51.20
CA ALA A 773 -1.75 -21.24 52.10
C ALA A 773 -1.64 -22.60 51.40
N GLU A 774 -2.45 -22.83 50.36
CA GLU A 774 -2.58 -24.10 49.66
C GLU A 774 -2.14 -23.98 48.20
N ALA A 775 -1.64 -25.07 47.63
CA ALA A 775 -1.26 -25.09 46.22
C ALA A 775 -2.48 -24.91 45.30
N GLY A 776 -2.34 -24.09 44.26
CA GLY A 776 -3.41 -23.76 43.33
C GLY A 776 -3.11 -22.51 42.50
N THR A 777 -4.11 -22.05 41.75
CA THR A 777 -4.05 -20.79 41.02
C THR A 777 -5.05 -19.81 41.63
N VAL A 778 -4.57 -18.60 41.92
CA VAL A 778 -5.36 -17.52 42.48
C VAL A 778 -5.36 -16.37 41.47
N GLU A 779 -6.54 -15.95 41.05
CA GLU A 779 -6.71 -14.74 40.24
C GLU A 779 -6.77 -13.53 41.18
N VAL A 780 -5.93 -12.53 40.90
CA VAL A 780 -5.90 -11.25 41.61
C VAL A 780 -6.32 -10.16 40.64
N THR A 781 -7.38 -9.44 40.99
CA THR A 781 -7.82 -8.27 40.22
C THR A 781 -7.03 -7.05 40.63
N GLY A 782 -6.82 -6.14 39.69
CA GLY A 782 -6.24 -4.84 39.92
C GLY A 782 -6.96 -3.77 39.12
N THR A 783 -6.69 -2.53 39.48
CA THR A 783 -7.28 -1.34 38.84
C THR A 783 -6.17 -0.46 38.31
N VAL A 784 -6.30 -0.02 37.06
CA VAL A 784 -5.35 0.86 36.36
C VAL A 784 -6.07 2.12 35.96
N ALA A 785 -5.62 3.27 36.49
CA ALA A 785 -6.13 4.56 36.06
C ALA A 785 -5.62 4.89 34.66
N THR A 786 -6.52 5.34 33.77
CA THR A 786 -6.15 5.75 32.42
C THR A 786 -5.68 7.21 32.40
N PRO A 787 -4.75 7.59 31.49
CA PRO A 787 -4.33 8.98 31.33
C PRO A 787 -5.47 9.95 31.00
N THR A 788 -6.55 9.45 30.42
CA THR A 788 -7.67 10.23 29.87
C THR A 788 -8.81 10.38 30.89
N GLY A 789 -8.68 9.78 32.07
CA GLY A 789 -9.73 9.69 33.07
C GLY A 789 -10.53 8.40 32.94
N GLY A 790 -10.73 7.72 34.07
CA GLY A 790 -11.34 6.39 34.10
C GLY A 790 -10.38 5.33 34.64
N GLU A 791 -10.88 4.10 34.72
CA GLU A 791 -10.13 2.95 35.23
C GLU A 791 -10.43 1.73 34.36
N VAL A 792 -9.39 0.94 34.07
CA VAL A 792 -9.52 -0.38 33.44
C VAL A 792 -9.09 -1.47 34.41
N ALA A 793 -9.69 -2.64 34.27
CA ALA A 793 -9.33 -3.80 35.07
C ALA A 793 -8.01 -4.39 34.58
N ALA A 794 -7.15 -4.75 35.55
CA ALA A 794 -5.99 -5.59 35.33
C ALA A 794 -6.21 -6.94 36.00
N THR A 795 -5.64 -8.00 35.43
CA THR A 795 -5.74 -9.35 36.00
C THR A 795 -4.34 -9.92 36.14
N ALA A 796 -4.03 -10.43 37.33
CA ALA A 796 -2.85 -11.22 37.60
C ALA A 796 -3.25 -12.65 37.97
N THR A 797 -2.68 -13.63 37.26
CA THR A 797 -2.80 -15.04 37.61
C THR A 797 -1.60 -15.44 38.45
N VAL A 798 -1.83 -15.68 39.74
CA VAL A 798 -0.80 -16.12 40.70
C VAL A 798 -0.84 -17.63 40.81
N VAL A 799 0.24 -18.29 40.43
CA VAL A 799 0.45 -19.72 40.70
C VAL A 799 1.07 -19.86 42.07
N VAL A 800 0.35 -20.51 43.00
CA VAL A 800 0.82 -20.87 44.33
C VAL A 800 1.20 -22.34 44.29
N ASP A 801 2.48 -22.67 44.23
CA ASP A 801 2.91 -24.08 44.21
C ASP A 801 4.40 -24.22 44.53
N GLU A 802 4.88 -25.46 44.63
CA GLU A 802 6.30 -25.79 44.62
C GLU A 802 6.75 -26.11 43.18
N LEU A 803 7.82 -25.47 42.72
CA LEU A 803 8.42 -25.75 41.42
C LEU A 803 9.31 -26.99 41.53
N THR A 804 9.10 -27.95 40.62
CA THR A 804 9.75 -29.27 40.69
C THR A 804 10.78 -29.51 39.59
N SER A 805 10.61 -28.89 38.43
CA SER A 805 11.51 -29.03 37.28
C SER A 805 11.46 -27.81 36.37
N THR A 806 12.32 -27.79 35.35
CA THR A 806 12.28 -26.78 34.27
C THR A 806 12.21 -27.47 32.91
N LEU A 807 11.58 -26.80 31.95
CA LEU A 807 11.61 -27.20 30.55
C LEU A 807 12.87 -26.64 29.88
N PRO A 808 13.46 -27.36 28.90
CA PRO A 808 14.60 -26.85 28.15
C PRO A 808 14.25 -25.57 27.38
N ALA A 809 14.98 -24.49 27.66
CA ALA A 809 14.94 -23.28 26.86
C ALA A 809 15.62 -23.49 25.50
N ARG A 810 15.43 -22.54 24.59
CA ARG A 810 16.01 -22.58 23.24
C ARG A 810 16.71 -21.26 22.96
N ALA A 811 17.89 -21.28 22.33
CA ALA A 811 18.54 -20.08 21.78
C ALA A 811 19.21 -20.38 20.43
N LYS A 812 19.54 -19.34 19.65
CA LYS A 812 20.26 -19.51 18.39
C LYS A 812 21.62 -18.84 18.40
N ALA A 813 22.56 -19.45 17.69
CA ALA A 813 23.84 -18.87 17.29
C ALA A 813 24.14 -19.26 15.84
N TYR A 814 25.06 -18.53 15.21
CA TYR A 814 25.77 -19.03 14.03
C TYR A 814 27.12 -19.60 14.46
N ALA A 815 27.76 -20.39 13.60
CA ALA A 815 29.10 -20.92 13.85
C ALA A 815 30.11 -19.80 14.20
N GLY A 816 30.71 -19.88 15.40
CA GLY A 816 31.60 -18.87 15.98
C GLY A 816 30.90 -17.64 16.59
N GLY A 817 29.57 -17.60 16.55
CA GLY A 817 28.74 -16.56 17.15
C GLY A 817 28.46 -16.76 18.63
N THR A 818 27.89 -15.75 19.28
CA THR A 818 27.43 -15.82 20.68
C THR A 818 25.91 -15.83 20.73
N PRO A 819 25.26 -16.84 21.32
CA PRO A 819 23.81 -16.87 21.43
C PRO A 819 23.31 -15.83 22.42
N ALA A 820 22.16 -15.22 22.13
CA ALA A 820 21.38 -14.50 23.12
C ALA A 820 20.56 -15.52 23.91
N LEU A 821 21.04 -15.89 25.10
CA LEU A 821 20.32 -16.82 25.98
C LEU A 821 19.13 -16.12 26.65
N PRO A 822 18.00 -16.81 26.85
CA PRO A 822 16.83 -16.20 27.47
C PRO A 822 17.10 -15.90 28.95
N ALA A 823 16.58 -14.77 29.43
CA ALA A 823 16.72 -14.37 30.83
C ALA A 823 15.83 -15.20 31.79
N THR A 824 14.89 -15.98 31.24
CA THR A 824 13.99 -16.86 32.00
C THR A 824 13.93 -18.27 31.39
N VAL A 825 13.51 -19.25 32.20
CA VAL A 825 13.07 -20.57 31.74
C VAL A 825 11.67 -20.87 32.26
N THR A 826 10.97 -21.76 31.55
CA THR A 826 9.69 -22.29 32.03
C THR A 826 9.95 -23.33 33.12
N ALA A 827 9.50 -23.06 34.34
CA ALA A 827 9.49 -23.99 35.46
C ALA A 827 8.12 -24.67 35.57
N VAL A 828 8.12 -25.95 35.94
CA VAL A 828 6.91 -26.77 36.09
C VAL A 828 6.64 -26.99 37.58
N ALA A 829 5.46 -26.57 38.00
CA ALA A 829 4.93 -26.74 39.34
C ALA A 829 4.53 -28.20 39.61
N ALA A 830 4.47 -28.61 40.88
CA ALA A 830 4.06 -29.95 41.29
C ALA A 830 2.64 -30.30 40.80
N GLY A 831 1.74 -29.32 40.75
CA GLY A 831 0.40 -29.42 40.17
C GLY A 831 0.35 -29.37 38.64
N GLY A 832 1.49 -29.25 37.96
CA GLY A 832 1.63 -29.23 36.50
C GLY A 832 1.50 -27.87 35.83
N ALA A 833 1.30 -26.79 36.60
CA ALA A 833 1.28 -25.43 36.05
C ALA A 833 2.68 -25.00 35.58
N GLU A 834 2.75 -24.25 34.47
CA GLU A 834 3.98 -23.73 33.90
C GLU A 834 4.14 -22.23 34.17
N VAL A 835 5.30 -21.81 34.66
CA VAL A 835 5.61 -20.40 34.98
C VAL A 835 7.00 -19.99 34.51
N GLN A 836 7.17 -18.75 34.04
CA GLN A 836 8.49 -18.22 33.68
C GLN A 836 9.28 -17.80 34.93
N ARG A 837 10.52 -18.30 35.07
CA ARG A 837 11.41 -17.98 36.20
C ARG A 837 12.76 -17.46 35.71
N PRO A 838 13.33 -16.43 36.37
CA PRO A 838 14.69 -15.98 36.08
C PRO A 838 15.70 -17.11 36.12
N VAL A 839 16.64 -17.13 35.18
CA VAL A 839 17.69 -18.14 35.08
C VAL A 839 19.06 -17.48 34.97
N VAL A 840 20.04 -18.08 35.63
CA VAL A 840 21.45 -17.77 35.43
C VAL A 840 22.09 -18.95 34.71
N TRP A 841 22.55 -18.71 33.48
CA TRP A 841 23.23 -19.73 32.68
C TRP A 841 24.68 -19.89 33.10
N ASP A 842 25.17 -21.13 33.12
CA ASP A 842 26.58 -21.41 33.32
C ASP A 842 27.41 -20.92 32.12
N GLU A 843 28.69 -20.64 32.35
CA GLU A 843 29.60 -20.24 31.27
C GLU A 843 29.76 -21.40 30.27
N ALA A 844 29.51 -21.12 28.99
CA ALA A 844 29.63 -22.11 27.94
C ALA A 844 31.10 -22.55 27.77
N PRO A 845 31.36 -23.84 27.48
CA PRO A 845 32.71 -24.30 27.15
C PRO A 845 33.32 -23.49 25.98
N ALA A 846 34.63 -23.23 26.04
CA ALA A 846 35.32 -22.54 24.96
C ALA A 846 35.16 -23.28 23.62
N GLY A 847 34.73 -22.57 22.58
CA GLY A 847 34.47 -23.12 21.25
C GLY A 847 33.16 -23.92 21.12
N ALA A 848 32.27 -23.87 22.12
CA ALA A 848 31.00 -24.61 22.10
C ALA A 848 30.15 -24.33 20.85
N TYR A 849 30.20 -23.11 20.31
CA TYR A 849 29.40 -22.70 19.16
C TYR A 849 30.19 -22.64 17.85
N ASP A 850 31.39 -23.21 17.76
CA ASP A 850 32.24 -23.11 16.56
C ASP A 850 31.74 -23.97 15.39
N ALA A 851 30.87 -24.95 15.65
CA ALA A 851 30.36 -25.89 14.66
C ALA A 851 28.83 -25.90 14.62
N VAL A 852 28.27 -26.06 13.42
CA VAL A 852 26.82 -26.25 13.19
C VAL A 852 26.33 -27.49 13.94
N GLY A 853 25.17 -27.38 14.59
CA GLY A 853 24.59 -28.44 15.40
C GLY A 853 23.77 -27.90 16.58
N VAL A 854 23.57 -28.71 17.62
CA VAL A 854 22.85 -28.32 18.83
C VAL A 854 23.77 -28.45 20.04
N VAL A 855 23.87 -27.38 20.83
CA VAL A 855 24.67 -27.31 22.05
C VAL A 855 23.75 -27.23 23.25
N GLU A 856 23.90 -28.12 24.22
CA GLU A 856 23.17 -28.03 25.48
C GLU A 856 24.00 -27.28 26.53
N LEU A 857 23.38 -26.27 27.13
CA LEU A 857 23.92 -25.51 28.26
C LEU A 857 23.11 -25.78 29.51
N THR A 858 23.79 -25.76 30.65
CA THR A 858 23.15 -25.81 31.95
C THR A 858 23.04 -24.42 32.57
N GLY A 859 22.09 -24.26 33.47
CA GLY A 859 21.88 -23.07 34.25
C GLY A 859 21.16 -23.38 35.55
N THR A 860 20.95 -22.35 36.34
CA THR A 860 20.22 -22.41 37.61
C THR A 860 19.07 -21.41 37.56
N ALA A 861 17.84 -21.92 37.63
CA ALA A 861 16.63 -21.12 37.69
C ALA A 861 16.20 -20.85 39.13
N ASP A 862 15.60 -19.69 39.36
CA ASP A 862 14.99 -19.35 40.65
C ASP A 862 13.69 -20.15 40.88
N ALA A 863 13.63 -20.89 41.98
CA ALA A 863 12.48 -21.71 42.35
C ALA A 863 11.56 -21.04 43.38
N GLY A 864 11.85 -19.80 43.78
CA GLY A 864 11.12 -19.07 44.82
C GLY A 864 11.63 -19.35 46.23
N ALA A 865 11.35 -18.43 47.16
CA ALA A 865 11.76 -18.51 48.58
C ALA A 865 13.28 -18.79 48.81
N GLY A 866 14.13 -18.41 47.85
CA GLY A 866 15.58 -18.65 47.91
C GLY A 866 16.03 -20.06 47.49
N ALA A 867 15.12 -20.90 47.00
CA ALA A 867 15.43 -22.19 46.39
C ALA A 867 15.76 -22.04 44.90
N THR A 868 16.43 -23.04 44.32
CA THR A 868 16.78 -23.06 42.90
C THR A 868 16.52 -24.42 42.25
N LEU A 869 16.31 -24.41 40.93
CA LEU A 869 16.16 -25.60 40.09
C LEU A 869 17.24 -25.63 39.01
N PRO A 870 17.70 -26.83 38.61
CA PRO A 870 18.53 -26.96 37.42
C PRO A 870 17.72 -26.53 36.18
N ALA A 871 18.38 -25.86 35.25
CA ALA A 871 17.83 -25.41 33.98
C ALA A 871 18.73 -25.85 32.82
N THR A 872 18.16 -26.04 31.63
CA THR A 872 18.89 -26.37 30.41
C THR A 872 18.46 -25.50 29.25
N ALA A 873 19.39 -25.09 28.38
CA ALA A 873 19.09 -24.43 27.11
C ALA A 873 19.68 -25.23 25.95
N ARG A 874 18.89 -25.45 24.89
CA ARG A 874 19.32 -26.06 23.63
C ARG A 874 19.62 -24.95 22.64
N VAL A 875 20.89 -24.70 22.38
CA VAL A 875 21.35 -23.69 21.43
C VAL A 875 21.52 -24.32 20.05
N GLN A 876 20.70 -23.91 19.08
CA GLN A 876 20.90 -24.27 17.69
C GLN A 876 22.00 -23.38 17.10
N VAL A 877 23.05 -24.01 16.58
CA VAL A 877 24.15 -23.37 15.88
C VAL A 877 23.98 -23.65 14.39
N THR A 878 23.80 -22.61 13.59
CA THR A 878 23.61 -22.73 12.14
C THR A 878 24.80 -22.17 11.38
N GLU A 879 24.80 -22.31 10.05
CA GLU A 879 25.61 -21.42 9.22
C GLU A 879 25.13 -19.96 9.41
N ALA A 880 26.05 -19.00 9.26
CA ALA A 880 25.71 -17.59 9.38
C ALA A 880 24.96 -17.13 8.13
N ALA A 881 23.80 -16.53 8.33
CA ALA A 881 23.12 -15.72 7.32
C ALA A 881 23.49 -14.23 7.49
N SER A 882 23.00 -13.38 6.59
CA SER A 882 23.20 -11.93 6.65
C SER A 882 21.86 -11.22 6.67
N ALA A 883 21.72 -10.21 7.53
CA ALA A 883 20.53 -9.36 7.62
C ALA A 883 20.92 -7.89 7.82
N ASN A 884 20.04 -6.96 7.43
CA ASN A 884 20.23 -5.53 7.67
C ASN A 884 20.04 -5.22 9.16
N GLY A 885 21.14 -5.07 9.88
CA GLY A 885 21.16 -4.69 11.30
C GLY A 885 20.69 -3.27 11.58
N ALA A 886 20.60 -2.39 10.57
CA ALA A 886 20.15 -1.02 10.75
C ALA A 886 18.66 -0.92 11.14
N LEU A 887 17.87 -1.95 10.83
CA LEU A 887 16.44 -2.01 11.17
C LEU A 887 16.18 -2.40 12.63
N ALA A 888 17.23 -2.70 13.40
CA ALA A 888 17.07 -3.07 14.81
C ALA A 888 16.55 -1.88 15.63
N ALA A 889 15.55 -2.13 16.48
CA ALA A 889 15.03 -1.13 17.41
C ALA A 889 16.15 -0.53 18.28
N GLY A 890 16.18 0.79 18.39
CA GLY A 890 17.25 1.54 19.07
C GLY A 890 18.45 1.90 18.18
N THR A 891 18.44 1.53 16.89
CA THR A 891 19.41 2.06 15.92
C THR A 891 19.21 3.56 15.75
N THR A 892 20.31 4.29 15.64
CA THR A 892 20.29 5.74 15.38
C THR A 892 21.17 6.09 14.20
N ALA A 893 20.83 7.18 13.51
CA ALA A 893 21.61 7.72 12.41
C ALA A 893 22.02 9.17 12.69
N SER A 894 23.19 9.58 12.20
CA SER A 894 23.65 10.98 12.27
C SER A 894 24.47 11.36 11.03
N ALA A 895 24.46 12.64 10.69
CA ALA A 895 25.19 13.17 9.53
C ALA A 895 26.08 14.35 9.92
N THR A 896 27.14 14.60 9.16
CA THR A 896 27.94 15.84 9.30
C THR A 896 27.18 17.08 8.85
N PHE A 897 26.21 16.90 7.96
CA PHE A 897 25.27 17.92 7.51
C PHE A 897 24.02 17.22 6.96
N THR A 898 22.87 17.86 7.12
CA THR A 898 21.62 17.45 6.50
C THR A 898 20.95 18.70 5.95
N GLU A 899 20.43 18.63 4.73
CA GLU A 899 19.64 19.71 4.12
C GLU A 899 18.44 20.06 5.02
N PRO A 900 18.15 21.36 5.23
CA PRO A 900 16.94 21.77 5.95
C PRO A 900 15.68 21.15 5.34
N GLY A 901 14.85 20.51 6.16
CA GLY A 901 13.65 19.78 5.71
C GLY A 901 13.82 18.26 5.64
N TYR A 902 15.05 17.73 5.75
CA TYR A 902 15.32 16.30 5.82
C TYR A 902 15.70 15.86 7.24
N ALA A 903 15.37 14.62 7.58
CA ALA A 903 15.77 13.97 8.84
C ALA A 903 16.69 12.78 8.53
N VAL A 904 17.88 12.76 9.14
CA VAL A 904 18.87 11.69 8.90
C VAL A 904 18.38 10.31 9.32
N GLY A 905 17.41 10.22 10.23
CA GLY A 905 16.80 8.95 10.64
C GLY A 905 16.14 8.18 9.50
N GLY A 906 15.79 8.85 8.39
CA GLY A 906 15.23 8.18 7.22
C GLY A 906 16.16 7.15 6.58
N VAL A 907 17.48 7.27 6.71
CA VAL A 907 18.42 6.36 6.02
C VAL A 907 18.56 4.97 6.67
N VAL A 908 17.75 4.67 7.68
CA VAL A 908 17.71 3.39 8.39
C VAL A 908 16.25 2.94 8.61
N ASN A 909 15.32 3.44 7.80
CA ASN A 909 13.88 3.15 7.93
C ASN A 909 13.47 1.90 7.14
N GLY A 910 14.37 1.34 6.33
CA GLY A 910 14.09 0.19 5.47
C GLY A 910 13.36 0.53 4.17
N ASN A 911 13.07 1.80 3.91
CA ASN A 911 12.54 2.27 2.64
C ASN A 911 13.69 2.46 1.65
N LEU A 912 13.75 1.60 0.64
CA LEU A 912 14.85 1.61 -0.33
C LEU A 912 14.65 2.67 -1.43
N THR A 913 13.52 3.38 -1.42
CA THR A 913 13.01 4.17 -2.55
C THR A 913 12.51 5.55 -2.16
N ASP A 914 12.74 6.01 -0.93
CA ASP A 914 12.46 7.40 -0.57
C ASP A 914 13.70 8.28 -0.73
N LYS A 915 13.46 9.60 -0.76
CA LYS A 915 14.52 10.60 -0.72
C LYS A 915 14.92 10.88 0.74
N ALA A 916 15.38 9.86 1.47
CA ALA A 916 15.53 9.95 2.93
C ALA A 916 16.48 11.06 3.43
N TRP A 917 17.61 11.27 2.77
CA TRP A 917 18.61 12.25 3.19
C TRP A 917 19.24 12.98 2.01
N SER A 918 19.54 14.27 2.20
CA SER A 918 20.24 15.12 1.24
C SER A 918 21.27 16.02 1.93
N ASN A 919 22.37 16.34 1.24
CA ASN A 919 23.35 17.33 1.68
C ASN A 919 23.35 18.64 0.88
N TRP A 920 22.28 18.91 0.12
CA TRP A 920 22.22 20.07 -0.75
C TRP A 920 22.32 21.38 0.04
N VAL A 921 23.03 22.35 -0.55
CA VAL A 921 23.11 23.74 -0.09
C VAL A 921 23.02 24.69 -1.27
N SER A 922 22.45 25.87 -1.05
CA SER A 922 22.52 26.97 -2.01
C SER A 922 23.96 27.52 -2.06
N GLY A 923 24.55 27.64 -3.25
CA GLY A 923 25.91 28.16 -3.43
C GLY A 923 26.98 27.06 -3.53
N THR A 924 28.11 27.24 -2.84
CA THR A 924 29.25 26.32 -2.90
C THR A 924 28.88 24.94 -2.37
N LYS A 925 28.83 23.95 -3.27
CA LYS A 925 28.45 22.58 -2.94
C LYS A 925 29.45 21.92 -1.99
N ARG A 926 28.91 21.10 -1.09
CA ARG A 926 29.70 20.35 -0.12
C ARG A 926 30.42 19.21 -0.82
N THR A 927 31.73 19.11 -0.65
CA THR A 927 32.55 18.12 -1.36
C THR A 927 32.53 16.75 -0.69
N SER A 928 32.14 16.67 0.58
CA SER A 928 32.02 15.42 1.31
C SER A 928 31.16 15.61 2.55
N ASP A 929 30.40 14.57 2.90
CA ASP A 929 29.69 14.42 4.17
C ASP A 929 29.71 12.95 4.59
N THR A 930 29.42 12.69 5.87
CA THR A 930 29.38 11.33 6.42
C THR A 930 28.01 11.00 6.95
N LEU A 931 27.54 9.78 6.73
CA LEU A 931 26.41 9.18 7.43
C LEU A 931 26.95 8.14 8.41
N THR A 932 26.59 8.25 9.68
CA THR A 932 26.96 7.32 10.75
C THR A 932 25.72 6.59 11.22
N VAL A 933 25.77 5.26 11.21
CA VAL A 933 24.74 4.38 11.76
C VAL A 933 25.30 3.75 13.04
N THR A 934 24.57 3.88 14.14
CA THR A 934 24.90 3.30 15.44
C THR A 934 23.85 2.27 15.80
N LEU A 935 24.27 1.02 15.85
CA LEU A 935 23.50 -0.15 16.24
C LEU A 935 23.32 -0.19 17.77
N PRO A 936 22.26 -0.83 18.28
CA PRO A 936 22.01 -0.95 19.72
C PRO A 936 23.06 -1.78 20.48
N ALA A 937 23.81 -2.64 19.77
CA ALA A 937 24.89 -3.45 20.32
C ALA A 937 25.93 -3.80 19.25
N ASP A 938 27.12 -4.27 19.67
CA ASP A 938 28.14 -4.76 18.75
C ASP A 938 27.61 -5.97 17.94
N ARG A 939 27.86 -5.95 16.63
CA ARG A 939 27.53 -7.00 15.66
C ARG A 939 28.74 -7.34 14.80
N ASP A 940 28.79 -8.56 14.27
CA ASP A 940 29.78 -8.94 13.25
C ASP A 940 29.28 -8.45 11.89
N VAL A 941 29.72 -7.26 11.48
CA VAL A 941 29.31 -6.60 10.23
C VAL A 941 30.08 -7.20 9.06
N THR A 942 29.34 -7.73 8.10
CA THR A 942 29.83 -8.38 6.86
C THR A 942 29.83 -7.45 5.66
N GLY A 943 29.12 -6.33 5.73
CA GLY A 943 29.11 -5.33 4.67
C GLY A 943 28.23 -4.14 5.00
N VAL A 944 28.34 -3.09 4.19
CA VAL A 944 27.43 -1.95 4.22
C VAL A 944 27.00 -1.64 2.80
N VAL A 945 25.69 -1.50 2.57
CA VAL A 945 25.11 -1.06 1.30
C VAL A 945 24.66 0.39 1.45
N THR A 946 25.16 1.27 0.60
CA THR A 946 24.67 2.65 0.47
C THR A 946 23.77 2.74 -0.75
N ARG A 947 22.47 2.96 -0.56
CA ARG A 947 21.53 3.18 -1.66
C ARG A 947 21.35 4.66 -1.90
N PHE A 948 21.71 5.11 -3.10
CA PHE A 948 21.53 6.50 -3.48
C PHE A 948 20.15 6.75 -4.11
N TRP A 949 19.72 8.00 -4.06
CA TRP A 949 18.53 8.49 -4.76
C TRP A 949 18.94 9.37 -5.94
N LYS A 950 18.21 9.27 -7.06
CA LYS A 950 18.43 10.13 -8.24
C LYS A 950 17.58 11.39 -8.13
N ASP A 951 18.24 12.54 -8.03
CA ASP A 951 17.60 13.84 -7.85
C ASP A 951 17.71 14.67 -9.14
N GLY A 952 16.64 14.63 -9.92
CA GLY A 952 16.55 15.25 -11.24
C GLY A 952 17.53 14.63 -12.25
N SER A 953 18.04 15.47 -13.16
CA SER A 953 19.02 15.07 -14.20
C SER A 953 20.48 15.06 -13.72
N SER A 954 20.73 15.33 -12.44
CA SER A 954 22.07 15.41 -11.87
C SER A 954 22.50 14.10 -11.22
N ALA A 955 23.81 13.78 -11.28
CA ALA A 955 24.38 12.64 -10.56
C ALA A 955 24.45 12.94 -9.06
N SER A 956 23.33 12.80 -8.36
CA SER A 956 23.12 13.08 -6.93
C SER A 956 23.70 12.02 -5.99
N TRP A 957 24.71 11.27 -6.42
CA TRP A 957 25.37 10.22 -5.63
C TRP A 957 26.87 10.47 -5.52
N ALA A 958 27.52 9.76 -4.61
CA ALA A 958 28.94 9.95 -4.36
C ALA A 958 29.79 9.56 -5.58
N GLN A 959 30.91 10.26 -5.78
CA GLN A 959 32.00 9.83 -6.65
C GLN A 959 32.77 8.66 -6.03
N SER A 960 32.91 8.66 -4.71
CA SER A 960 33.48 7.53 -3.97
C SER A 960 32.84 7.40 -2.60
N VAL A 961 32.71 6.15 -2.16
CA VAL A 961 32.21 5.76 -0.84
C VAL A 961 33.35 5.08 -0.10
N ARG A 962 33.62 5.51 1.13
CA ARG A 962 34.56 4.84 2.03
C ARG A 962 33.83 4.41 3.28
N LEU A 963 33.98 3.16 3.66
CA LEU A 963 33.47 2.64 4.91
C LEU A 963 34.50 2.82 6.04
N GLN A 964 34.03 3.26 7.20
CA GLN A 964 34.74 3.24 8.47
C GLN A 964 33.91 2.48 9.51
N ALA A 965 34.57 1.81 10.44
CA ALA A 965 33.94 1.18 11.59
C ALA A 965 34.58 1.70 12.89
N LEU A 966 33.78 1.77 13.96
CA LEU A 966 34.27 2.14 15.28
C LEU A 966 34.86 0.89 15.96
N VAL A 967 36.19 0.81 16.01
CA VAL A 967 36.92 -0.32 16.61
C VAL A 967 37.73 0.18 17.80
N GLY A 968 37.46 -0.35 19.00
CA GLY A 968 38.13 0.09 20.22
C GLY A 968 37.94 1.59 20.53
N GLY A 969 36.78 2.15 20.16
CA GLY A 969 36.47 3.58 20.30
C GLY A 969 37.13 4.50 19.27
N THR A 970 37.82 3.94 18.26
CA THR A 970 38.49 4.71 17.19
C THR A 970 37.92 4.35 15.82
N TRP A 971 37.61 5.36 15.02
CA TRP A 971 37.17 5.18 13.63
C TRP A 971 38.32 4.67 12.77
N THR A 972 38.15 3.48 12.20
CA THR A 972 39.14 2.80 11.37
C THR A 972 38.56 2.55 9.98
N ASP A 973 39.34 2.82 8.93
CA ASP A 973 38.94 2.53 7.55
C ASP A 973 38.74 1.01 7.35
N VAL A 974 37.62 0.62 6.77
CA VAL A 974 37.28 -0.76 6.42
C VAL A 974 37.43 -0.91 4.90
N GLY A 975 38.55 -1.47 4.49
CA GLY A 975 38.91 -1.59 3.08
C GLY A 975 39.33 -0.26 2.43
N ALA A 976 39.51 -0.29 1.11
CA ALA A 976 39.80 0.90 0.31
C ALA A 976 38.50 1.61 -0.11
N PRO A 977 38.52 2.93 -0.37
CA PRO A 977 37.36 3.63 -0.95
C PRO A 977 36.95 2.99 -2.27
N VAL A 978 35.64 2.82 -2.46
CA VAL A 978 35.04 2.33 -3.71
C VAL A 978 34.69 3.54 -4.57
N THR A 979 35.21 3.59 -5.79
CA THR A 979 34.79 4.57 -6.80
C THR A 979 33.45 4.15 -7.38
N VAL A 980 32.55 5.12 -7.55
CA VAL A 980 31.20 4.87 -8.09
C VAL A 980 31.17 5.31 -9.55
N ASP A 981 31.41 4.34 -10.45
CA ASP A 981 31.43 4.54 -11.90
C ASP A 981 30.04 4.28 -12.52
N ALA A 982 29.03 4.97 -12.00
CA ALA A 982 27.66 4.93 -12.54
C ALA A 982 27.39 6.14 -13.45
N SER A 983 26.70 5.90 -14.57
CA SER A 983 26.33 6.96 -15.52
C SER A 983 25.33 7.94 -14.88
N PRO A 984 25.54 9.26 -14.99
CA PRO A 984 24.54 10.26 -14.59
C PRO A 984 23.15 10.04 -15.21
N ASP A 985 23.12 9.46 -16.41
CA ASP A 985 21.88 9.20 -17.16
C ASP A 985 21.16 7.93 -16.68
N GLY A 986 21.84 7.04 -15.96
CA GLY A 986 21.27 5.79 -15.42
C GLY A 986 20.50 5.98 -14.10
N PRO A 987 19.93 4.90 -13.54
CA PRO A 987 19.34 4.92 -12.20
C PRO A 987 20.42 5.15 -11.13
N ALA A 988 20.02 5.63 -9.95
CA ALA A 988 20.95 5.78 -8.84
C ALA A 988 21.54 4.42 -8.43
N PRO A 989 22.86 4.33 -8.20
CA PRO A 989 23.49 3.07 -7.86
C PRO A 989 23.25 2.69 -6.39
N ALA A 990 23.33 1.40 -6.09
CA ALA A 990 23.63 0.91 -4.75
C ALA A 990 25.10 0.52 -4.67
N VAL A 991 25.79 0.93 -3.61
CA VAL A 991 27.22 0.65 -3.42
C VAL A 991 27.38 -0.24 -2.19
N GLU A 992 27.71 -1.50 -2.44
CA GLU A 992 28.05 -2.46 -1.39
C GLU A 992 29.56 -2.44 -1.12
N ILE A 993 29.94 -2.26 0.14
CA ILE A 993 31.31 -2.39 0.61
C ILE A 993 31.36 -3.57 1.59
N PRO A 994 32.06 -4.67 1.24
CA PRO A 994 32.21 -5.80 2.16
C PRO A 994 33.02 -5.37 3.38
N ALA A 995 32.66 -5.94 4.52
CA ALA A 995 33.28 -5.70 5.81
C ALA A 995 33.55 -7.04 6.51
N ASP A 996 34.50 -7.04 7.44
CA ASP A 996 34.72 -8.16 8.36
C ASP A 996 35.18 -7.58 9.68
N VAL A 997 34.24 -6.93 10.37
CA VAL A 997 34.53 -6.15 11.58
C VAL A 997 33.41 -6.28 12.59
N ARG A 998 33.78 -6.52 13.85
CA ARG A 998 32.85 -6.46 14.97
C ARG A 998 32.74 -5.03 15.47
N THR A 999 31.55 -4.43 15.35
CA THR A 999 31.31 -3.04 15.76
C THR A 999 29.83 -2.77 16.03
N SER A 1000 29.55 -1.76 16.85
CA SER A 1000 28.22 -1.16 17.04
C SER A 1000 28.03 0.11 16.22
N SER A 1001 29.03 0.56 15.46
CA SER A 1001 28.89 1.78 14.68
C SER A 1001 29.71 1.75 13.40
N VAL A 1002 29.04 2.04 12.30
CA VAL A 1002 29.65 2.23 10.98
C VAL A 1002 29.44 3.66 10.51
N ARG A 1003 30.37 4.13 9.68
CA ARG A 1003 30.30 5.44 9.06
C ARG A 1003 30.67 5.33 7.60
N VAL A 1004 29.76 5.76 6.73
CA VAL A 1004 30.06 5.92 5.31
C VAL A 1004 30.50 7.36 5.07
N VAL A 1005 31.71 7.51 4.52
CA VAL A 1005 32.27 8.78 4.09
C VAL A 1005 31.98 8.91 2.60
N LEU A 1006 31.11 9.86 2.26
CA LEU A 1006 30.66 10.10 0.90
C LEU A 1006 31.44 11.28 0.33
N THR A 1007 32.12 11.08 -0.80
CA THR A 1007 32.80 12.17 -1.53
C THR A 1007 31.96 12.53 -2.73
N ALA A 1008 31.47 13.76 -2.82
CA ALA A 1008 30.63 14.24 -3.91
C ALA A 1008 31.46 14.52 -5.18
N ARG A 1009 30.81 14.44 -6.35
CA ARG A 1009 31.40 14.96 -7.60
C ARG A 1009 31.45 16.49 -7.53
N ALA A 1010 32.37 17.10 -8.29
CA ALA A 1010 32.50 18.55 -8.33
C ALA A 1010 31.16 19.23 -8.68
N ASN A 1011 30.75 20.22 -7.86
CA ASN A 1011 29.50 20.98 -8.02
C ASN A 1011 28.21 20.14 -8.02
N THR A 1012 28.20 18.95 -7.39
CA THR A 1012 27.00 18.14 -7.18
C THR A 1012 26.64 18.07 -5.69
N HIS A 1013 25.44 17.57 -5.37
CA HIS A 1013 25.02 17.19 -4.02
C HIS A 1013 24.83 15.67 -3.95
N LEU A 1014 24.62 15.17 -2.74
CA LEU A 1014 24.44 13.77 -2.39
C LEU A 1014 23.04 13.56 -1.84
N VAL A 1015 22.39 12.49 -2.29
CA VAL A 1015 21.08 12.06 -1.80
C VAL A 1015 21.08 10.55 -1.61
N VAL A 1016 20.64 10.10 -0.43
CA VAL A 1016 20.68 8.70 0.02
C VAL A 1016 19.28 8.29 0.44
N SER A 1017 18.85 7.11 0.01
CA SER A 1017 17.62 6.45 0.45
C SER A 1017 17.87 5.63 1.71
N GLU A 1018 18.84 4.71 1.68
CA GLU A 1018 19.06 3.78 2.79
C GLU A 1018 20.55 3.45 2.99
N ILE A 1019 20.95 3.22 4.23
CA ILE A 1019 22.22 2.62 4.65
C ILE A 1019 21.94 1.27 5.30
N GLU A 1020 22.11 0.20 4.54
CA GLU A 1020 21.95 -1.15 5.06
C GLU A 1020 23.26 -1.59 5.73
N VAL A 1021 23.20 -2.01 7.00
CA VAL A 1021 24.35 -2.55 7.73
C VAL A 1021 24.23 -4.06 7.80
N LEU A 1022 24.85 -4.76 6.86
CA LEU A 1022 24.78 -6.22 6.76
C LEU A 1022 25.56 -6.85 7.90
N ALA A 1023 24.88 -7.58 8.77
CA ALA A 1023 25.48 -8.25 9.93
C ALA A 1023 25.15 -9.74 9.94
N LYS A 1024 26.05 -10.55 10.50
CA LYS A 1024 25.81 -11.98 10.69
C LYS A 1024 24.63 -12.21 11.64
N VAL A 1025 23.73 -13.08 11.23
CA VAL A 1025 22.64 -13.62 12.04
C VAL A 1025 22.63 -15.16 11.94
N PRO A 1026 22.04 -15.87 12.90
CA PRO A 1026 21.76 -17.30 12.72
C PRO A 1026 20.90 -17.50 11.46
N GLY A 1027 21.29 -18.45 10.62
CA GLY A 1027 20.51 -18.91 9.48
C GLY A 1027 19.38 -19.87 9.89
N THR A 1028 18.80 -20.52 8.89
CA THR A 1028 17.69 -21.47 9.05
C THR A 1028 18.20 -22.88 9.34
N GLY A 1029 17.57 -23.59 10.28
CA GLY A 1029 17.88 -24.99 10.58
C GLY A 1029 17.42 -25.96 9.49
N THR A 1030 18.25 -26.95 9.17
CA THR A 1030 18.00 -27.96 8.13
C THR A 1030 17.96 -29.40 8.68
N ASP A 1031 18.08 -29.57 10.00
CA ASP A 1031 18.16 -30.89 10.61
C ASP A 1031 16.78 -31.50 10.83
N THR A 1032 16.48 -32.51 10.00
CA THR A 1032 15.23 -33.26 9.97
C THR A 1032 15.27 -34.52 10.85
N THR A 1033 16.26 -34.68 11.72
CA THR A 1033 16.40 -35.92 12.50
C THR A 1033 15.67 -35.88 13.84
N ALA A 1034 15.16 -37.03 14.29
CA ALA A 1034 14.72 -37.22 15.67
C ALA A 1034 15.91 -37.61 16.55
N SER A 1035 16.00 -37.04 17.77
CA SER A 1035 16.98 -37.43 18.79
C SER A 1035 16.56 -38.69 19.56
N GLY A 1036 15.27 -38.99 19.56
CA GLY A 1036 14.71 -40.22 20.12
C GLY A 1036 13.25 -40.42 19.74
N ILE A 1037 12.83 -41.68 19.66
CA ILE A 1037 11.43 -42.10 19.51
C ILE A 1037 11.10 -43.04 20.66
N THR A 1038 9.96 -42.85 21.32
CA THR A 1038 9.44 -43.75 22.35
C THR A 1038 8.19 -44.47 21.84
N VAL A 1039 8.02 -45.71 22.28
CA VAL A 1039 6.86 -46.57 21.99
C VAL A 1039 6.29 -47.04 23.33
N ALA A 1040 5.03 -46.66 23.61
CA ALA A 1040 4.37 -46.89 24.89
C ALA A 1040 5.18 -46.37 26.11
N GLY A 1041 5.87 -45.24 25.94
CA GLY A 1041 6.72 -44.62 26.96
C GLY A 1041 8.12 -45.20 27.09
N GLU A 1042 8.44 -46.29 26.38
CA GLU A 1042 9.79 -46.89 26.39
C GLU A 1042 10.59 -46.47 25.16
N PRO A 1043 11.91 -46.21 25.26
CA PRO A 1043 12.74 -45.89 24.11
C PRO A 1043 12.69 -46.98 23.03
N LEU A 1044 12.54 -46.59 21.77
CA LEU A 1044 12.58 -47.52 20.64
C LEU A 1044 13.93 -48.24 20.59
N ALA A 1045 13.90 -49.55 20.80
CA ALA A 1045 15.11 -50.36 20.90
C ALA A 1045 15.94 -50.28 19.60
N GLY A 1046 17.20 -49.88 19.73
CA GLY A 1046 18.10 -49.75 18.57
C GLY A 1046 17.78 -48.57 17.66
N PHE A 1047 17.07 -47.55 18.16
CA PHE A 1047 16.85 -46.31 17.40
C PHE A 1047 18.18 -45.70 16.93
N ASP A 1048 18.20 -45.33 15.66
CA ASP A 1048 19.29 -44.72 14.93
C ASP A 1048 18.66 -43.66 14.02
N PRO A 1049 18.99 -42.36 14.19
CA PRO A 1049 18.39 -41.28 13.41
C PRO A 1049 18.53 -41.41 11.88
N ALA A 1050 19.47 -42.26 11.41
CA ALA A 1050 19.66 -42.56 9.99
C ALA A 1050 18.73 -43.67 9.46
N VAL A 1051 18.08 -44.44 10.34
CA VAL A 1051 17.17 -45.53 9.97
C VAL A 1051 15.73 -45.01 9.99
N THR A 1052 15.09 -44.97 8.82
CA THR A 1052 13.74 -44.41 8.64
C THR A 1052 12.61 -45.44 8.69
N ALA A 1053 12.91 -46.70 8.98
CA ALA A 1053 11.90 -47.75 9.09
C ALA A 1053 12.26 -48.80 10.15
N TYR A 1054 11.31 -49.15 11.01
CA TYR A 1054 11.46 -50.15 12.06
C TYR A 1054 10.30 -51.12 12.04
N ASP A 1055 10.59 -52.43 12.13
CA ASP A 1055 9.59 -53.46 12.39
C ASP A 1055 9.55 -53.73 13.91
N VAL A 1056 8.40 -53.45 14.54
CA VAL A 1056 8.24 -53.51 15.99
C VAL A 1056 7.16 -54.55 16.33
N PRO A 1057 7.50 -55.70 16.94
CA PRO A 1057 6.51 -56.67 17.38
C PRO A 1057 5.73 -56.11 18.58
N VAL A 1058 4.39 -56.16 18.50
CA VAL A 1058 3.53 -55.65 19.57
C VAL A 1058 2.47 -56.69 19.97
N ALA A 1059 2.23 -56.80 21.28
CA ALA A 1059 1.19 -57.64 21.85
C ALA A 1059 -0.06 -56.79 22.10
N GLY A 1060 -0.94 -56.68 21.10
CA GLY A 1060 -2.22 -55.95 21.23
C GLY A 1060 -2.46 -54.92 20.13
N GLY A 1061 -3.07 -53.78 20.50
CA GLY A 1061 -3.39 -52.68 19.60
C GLY A 1061 -2.20 -51.77 19.28
N VAL A 1062 -2.45 -50.68 18.54
CA VAL A 1062 -1.43 -49.71 18.13
C VAL A 1062 -0.90 -48.96 19.37
N PRO A 1063 0.41 -49.03 19.69
CA PRO A 1063 0.97 -48.34 20.85
C PRO A 1063 1.06 -46.82 20.62
N ALA A 1064 1.05 -46.05 21.71
CA ALA A 1064 1.33 -44.62 21.67
C ALA A 1064 2.78 -44.38 21.26
N VAL A 1065 3.02 -43.38 20.41
CA VAL A 1065 4.34 -43.01 19.91
C VAL A 1065 4.57 -41.53 20.16
N GLU A 1066 5.72 -41.21 20.74
CA GLU A 1066 6.22 -39.84 20.89
C GLU A 1066 7.63 -39.77 20.29
N ALA A 1067 8.03 -38.58 19.84
CA ALA A 1067 9.37 -38.36 19.34
C ALA A 1067 9.85 -36.95 19.67
N VAL A 1068 11.16 -36.82 19.88
CA VAL A 1068 11.82 -35.55 20.14
C VAL A 1068 12.70 -35.23 18.94
N ALA A 1069 12.55 -34.04 18.36
CA ALA A 1069 13.44 -33.60 17.30
C ALA A 1069 14.85 -33.32 17.84
N HIS A 1070 15.87 -33.64 17.04
CA HIS A 1070 17.25 -33.27 17.35
C HIS A 1070 17.41 -31.75 17.26
N ASP A 1071 16.87 -31.10 16.23
CA ASP A 1071 16.82 -29.65 16.15
C ASP A 1071 15.75 -29.06 17.09
N PRO A 1072 16.08 -28.11 17.99
CA PRO A 1072 15.08 -27.47 18.86
C PRO A 1072 14.07 -26.59 18.10
N TRP A 1073 14.27 -26.23 16.82
CA TRP A 1073 13.26 -25.51 16.01
C TRP A 1073 12.50 -26.40 15.03
N ALA A 1074 12.84 -27.69 14.93
CA ALA A 1074 12.07 -28.62 14.14
C ALA A 1074 10.75 -29.01 14.83
N THR A 1075 9.71 -29.25 14.03
CA THR A 1075 8.41 -29.73 14.48
C THR A 1075 8.29 -31.24 14.27
N VAL A 1076 7.46 -31.91 15.09
CA VAL A 1076 7.23 -33.34 15.01
C VAL A 1076 5.72 -33.60 14.90
N ALA A 1077 5.32 -34.36 13.88
CA ALA A 1077 3.96 -34.86 13.72
C ALA A 1077 3.95 -36.39 13.77
N VAL A 1078 2.99 -36.97 14.49
CA VAL A 1078 2.83 -38.43 14.60
C VAL A 1078 1.48 -38.83 14.00
N GLU A 1079 1.52 -39.60 12.91
CA GLU A 1079 0.36 -40.19 12.25
C GLU A 1079 0.25 -41.65 12.70
N ALA A 1080 -0.65 -41.92 13.65
CA ALA A 1080 -0.84 -43.26 14.19
C ALA A 1080 -1.47 -44.23 13.17
N ALA A 1081 -1.07 -45.50 13.22
CA ALA A 1081 -1.75 -46.57 12.48
C ALA A 1081 -3.18 -46.80 12.99
N ASP A 1082 -4.09 -47.22 12.10
CA ASP A 1082 -5.46 -47.57 12.48
C ASP A 1082 -5.60 -48.94 13.19
N ALA A 1083 -4.66 -49.86 12.94
CA ALA A 1083 -4.69 -51.23 13.46
C ALA A 1083 -3.29 -51.88 13.47
N VAL A 1084 -3.20 -53.05 14.11
CA VAL A 1084 -2.04 -53.96 14.01
C VAL A 1084 -2.45 -55.17 13.15
N PRO A 1085 -1.73 -55.52 12.06
CA PRO A 1085 -0.56 -54.82 11.53
C PRO A 1085 -0.92 -53.49 10.86
N GLY A 1086 -0.03 -52.50 10.98
CA GLY A 1086 -0.16 -51.15 10.43
C GLY A 1086 1.11 -50.34 10.62
N THR A 1087 1.19 -49.13 10.04
CA THR A 1087 2.39 -48.26 10.16
C THR A 1087 2.03 -46.96 10.85
N THR A 1088 2.70 -46.64 11.96
CA THR A 1088 2.70 -45.30 12.52
C THR A 1088 3.86 -44.51 11.90
N THR A 1089 3.59 -43.30 11.42
CA THR A 1089 4.61 -42.44 10.81
C THR A 1089 4.94 -41.28 11.74
N VAL A 1090 6.22 -41.08 12.06
CA VAL A 1090 6.73 -39.89 12.76
C VAL A 1090 7.39 -39.00 11.71
N ARG A 1091 6.89 -37.79 11.51
CA ARG A 1091 7.41 -36.79 10.58
C ARG A 1091 8.12 -35.68 11.36
N VAL A 1092 9.39 -35.44 11.05
CA VAL A 1092 10.18 -34.34 11.61
C VAL A 1092 10.40 -33.32 10.49
N THR A 1093 9.96 -32.09 10.71
CA THR A 1093 10.03 -30.99 9.75
C THR A 1093 10.98 -29.93 10.28
N ALA A 1094 12.07 -29.67 9.56
CA ALA A 1094 13.05 -28.65 9.89
C ALA A 1094 12.50 -27.24 9.63
N GLU A 1095 13.23 -26.22 10.06
CA GLU A 1095 12.81 -24.82 9.97
C GLU A 1095 12.74 -24.31 8.52
N ASP A 1096 13.53 -24.88 7.60
CA ASP A 1096 13.48 -24.58 6.17
C ASP A 1096 12.33 -25.31 5.43
N GLY A 1097 11.49 -26.04 6.17
CA GLY A 1097 10.37 -26.81 5.63
C GLY A 1097 10.75 -28.17 5.06
N THR A 1098 12.03 -28.57 5.08
CA THR A 1098 12.43 -29.93 4.70
C THR A 1098 11.96 -30.95 5.73
N GLU A 1099 11.64 -32.17 5.28
CA GLU A 1099 11.03 -33.19 6.13
C GLU A 1099 11.74 -34.55 6.06
N ARG A 1100 11.68 -35.29 7.17
CA ARG A 1100 12.02 -36.72 7.24
C ARG A 1100 10.94 -37.49 7.97
N ALA A 1101 10.59 -38.65 7.43
CA ALA A 1101 9.62 -39.56 8.04
C ALA A 1101 10.30 -40.83 8.58
N TYR A 1102 9.90 -41.27 9.77
CA TYR A 1102 10.24 -42.54 10.39
C TYR A 1102 8.99 -43.44 10.43
N ALA A 1103 9.04 -44.59 9.76
CA ALA A 1103 7.93 -45.55 9.67
C ALA A 1103 8.08 -46.68 10.70
N LEU A 1104 7.19 -46.72 11.68
CA LEU A 1104 7.11 -47.78 12.70
C LEU A 1104 6.05 -48.80 12.28
N ARG A 1105 6.50 -49.95 11.76
CA ARG A 1105 5.63 -51.03 11.28
C ARG A 1105 5.33 -51.99 12.42
N TRP A 1106 4.07 -51.99 12.86
CA TRP A 1106 3.58 -52.90 13.88
C TRP A 1106 3.43 -54.30 13.30
N THR A 1107 4.21 -55.25 13.82
CA THR A 1107 4.08 -56.66 13.46
C THR A 1107 3.34 -57.40 14.57
N ALA A 1108 2.38 -58.25 14.18
CA ALA A 1108 1.72 -59.13 15.14
C ALA A 1108 2.74 -60.17 15.60
N ASP A 1109 2.99 -60.25 16.91
CA ASP A 1109 3.85 -61.25 17.48
C ASP A 1109 3.17 -62.63 17.32
N ALA A 1110 3.53 -63.37 16.27
CA ALA A 1110 3.03 -64.72 16.05
C ALA A 1110 3.70 -65.63 17.09
N GLY A 1111 3.09 -65.71 18.27
CA GLY A 1111 3.57 -66.52 19.39
C GLY A 1111 3.85 -67.97 18.98
N ALA A 1112 4.56 -68.71 19.85
CA ALA A 1112 4.76 -70.14 19.64
C ALA A 1112 3.40 -70.87 19.59
N ALA A 1113 3.23 -71.78 18.62
CA ALA A 1113 2.05 -72.62 18.56
C ALA A 1113 1.90 -73.36 19.90
N PRO A 1114 0.73 -73.34 20.56
CA PRO A 1114 0.55 -74.01 21.85
C PRO A 1114 0.37 -75.50 21.62
N VAL A 1115 1.39 -76.15 21.05
CA VAL A 1115 1.40 -77.59 20.79
C VAL A 1115 2.71 -78.24 21.22
N THR A 1116 2.62 -79.30 22.00
CA THR A 1116 3.76 -80.15 22.34
C THR A 1116 3.93 -81.22 21.27
N VAL A 1117 5.10 -81.24 20.63
CA VAL A 1117 5.39 -82.13 19.50
C VAL A 1117 6.46 -83.17 19.85
N THR A 1118 6.21 -84.42 19.46
CA THR A 1118 7.20 -85.51 19.51
C THR A 1118 7.25 -86.25 18.18
N ALA A 1119 8.45 -86.61 17.71
CA ALA A 1119 8.64 -87.51 16.59
C ALA A 1119 9.57 -88.68 16.94
N GLU A 1120 9.20 -89.88 16.54
CA GLU A 1120 10.00 -91.09 16.77
C GLU A 1120 9.94 -92.04 15.56
N THR A 1121 11.03 -92.75 15.31
CA THR A 1121 11.04 -93.85 14.33
C THR A 1121 10.60 -95.15 15.00
N ARG A 1122 9.95 -96.06 14.26
CA ARG A 1122 9.56 -97.40 14.77
C ARG A 1122 9.56 -98.47 13.68
N CYS A 1123 9.78 -99.72 14.08
CA CYS A 1123 9.79 -100.87 13.18
C CYS A 1123 8.43 -101.57 13.15
N LEU A 1124 7.84 -101.67 11.97
CA LEU A 1124 6.59 -102.38 11.74
C LEU A 1124 6.74 -103.25 10.49
N ALA A 1125 6.65 -104.58 10.66
CA ALA A 1125 6.77 -105.57 9.59
C ALA A 1125 8.02 -105.42 8.70
N GLY A 1126 9.19 -105.18 9.31
CA GLY A 1126 10.48 -105.06 8.60
C GLY A 1126 10.66 -103.74 7.83
N LYS A 1127 9.86 -102.71 8.13
CA LYS A 1127 9.96 -101.36 7.56
C LYS A 1127 9.91 -100.30 8.66
N VAL A 1128 10.63 -99.20 8.45
CA VAL A 1128 10.61 -98.06 9.37
C VAL A 1128 9.39 -97.17 9.11
N TYR A 1129 8.79 -96.67 10.18
CA TYR A 1129 7.78 -95.63 10.15
C TYR A 1129 8.24 -94.47 11.03
N VAL A 1130 7.97 -93.23 10.61
CA VAL A 1130 8.14 -92.04 11.45
C VAL A 1130 6.78 -91.68 12.04
N ALA A 1131 6.64 -91.78 13.35
CA ALA A 1131 5.43 -91.40 14.08
C ALA A 1131 5.60 -89.98 14.63
N VAL A 1132 4.73 -89.07 14.22
CA VAL A 1132 4.69 -87.69 14.70
C VAL A 1132 3.41 -87.49 15.48
N ARG A 1133 3.52 -86.91 16.67
CA ARG A 1133 2.39 -86.53 17.53
C ARG A 1133 2.54 -85.06 17.87
N ALA A 1134 1.48 -84.28 17.68
CA ALA A 1134 1.37 -82.91 18.17
C ALA A 1134 0.12 -82.82 19.05
N THR A 1135 0.30 -82.46 20.32
CA THR A 1135 -0.79 -82.30 21.29
C THR A 1135 -1.16 -80.84 21.39
N ASN A 1136 -2.44 -80.50 21.28
CA ASN A 1136 -2.92 -79.15 21.49
C ASN A 1136 -2.93 -78.82 22.99
N ASP A 1137 -2.04 -77.95 23.41
CA ASP A 1137 -1.91 -77.46 24.80
C ASP A 1137 -2.66 -76.13 25.01
N GLY A 1138 -3.28 -75.58 23.95
CA GLY A 1138 -4.12 -74.39 24.00
C GLY A 1138 -5.56 -74.68 24.44
N ASP A 1139 -6.38 -73.63 24.47
CA ASP A 1139 -7.77 -73.62 24.94
C ASP A 1139 -8.82 -73.60 23.81
N ALA A 1140 -8.39 -73.50 22.56
CA ALA A 1140 -9.24 -73.59 21.37
C ALA A 1140 -8.81 -74.73 20.42
N PRO A 1141 -9.74 -75.30 19.61
CA PRO A 1141 -9.38 -76.30 18.59
C PRO A 1141 -8.39 -75.75 17.55
N LEU A 1142 -7.39 -76.56 17.17
CA LEU A 1142 -6.34 -76.18 16.22
C LEU A 1142 -6.31 -77.08 14.98
N ASP A 1143 -6.06 -76.50 13.81
CA ASP A 1143 -5.73 -77.25 12.60
C ASP A 1143 -4.22 -77.52 12.59
N VAL A 1144 -3.83 -78.81 12.66
CA VAL A 1144 -2.43 -79.20 12.83
C VAL A 1144 -1.96 -80.05 11.65
N THR A 1145 -0.93 -79.58 10.97
CA THR A 1145 -0.29 -80.27 9.85
C THR A 1145 1.04 -80.86 10.27
N LEU A 1146 1.15 -82.19 10.20
CA LEU A 1146 2.37 -82.97 10.50
C LEU A 1146 3.07 -83.32 9.19
N ALA A 1147 4.33 -82.92 9.02
CA ALA A 1147 5.12 -83.17 7.82
C ALA A 1147 6.43 -83.89 8.15
N THR A 1148 6.78 -84.87 7.32
CA THR A 1148 8.08 -85.57 7.33
C THR A 1148 8.57 -85.74 5.90
N PRO A 1149 9.84 -86.10 5.66
CA PRO A 1149 10.31 -86.47 4.32
C PRO A 1149 9.54 -87.62 3.65
N TYR A 1150 8.74 -88.37 4.42
CA TYR A 1150 7.99 -89.55 3.96
C TYR A 1150 6.49 -89.29 3.76
N GLY A 1151 6.03 -88.06 4.01
CA GLY A 1151 4.66 -87.64 3.78
C GLY A 1151 4.18 -86.55 4.74
N THR A 1152 3.03 -85.98 4.42
CA THR A 1152 2.37 -84.92 5.19
C THR A 1152 0.92 -85.28 5.47
N ARG A 1153 0.42 -84.90 6.65
CA ARG A 1153 -0.99 -85.09 7.05
C ARG A 1153 -1.48 -83.92 7.88
N THR A 1154 -2.60 -83.34 7.46
CA THR A 1154 -3.34 -82.36 8.24
C THR A 1154 -4.47 -83.04 9.02
N VAL A 1155 -4.60 -82.66 10.28
CA VAL A 1155 -5.72 -83.01 11.17
C VAL A 1155 -6.38 -81.71 11.59
N ALA A 1156 -7.59 -81.49 11.10
CA ALA A 1156 -8.37 -80.31 11.43
C ALA A 1156 -9.04 -80.44 12.81
N ALA A 1157 -9.28 -79.32 13.47
CA ALA A 1157 -10.02 -79.16 14.72
C ALA A 1157 -9.55 -80.10 15.85
N VAL A 1158 -8.24 -80.19 16.06
CA VAL A 1158 -7.65 -80.88 17.20
C VAL A 1158 -8.05 -80.13 18.47
N ALA A 1159 -9.01 -80.66 19.22
CA ALA A 1159 -9.49 -80.04 20.45
C ALA A 1159 -8.37 -79.87 21.51
N PRO A 1160 -8.52 -78.92 22.46
CA PRO A 1160 -7.66 -78.80 23.64
C PRO A 1160 -7.38 -80.14 24.34
N GLY A 1161 -6.11 -80.44 24.62
CA GLY A 1161 -5.63 -81.69 25.20
C GLY A 1161 -5.65 -82.91 24.27
N ALA A 1162 -6.22 -82.82 23.06
CA ALA A 1162 -6.18 -83.87 22.05
C ALA A 1162 -4.90 -83.79 21.21
N SER A 1163 -4.59 -84.85 20.46
CA SER A 1163 -3.40 -84.87 19.61
C SER A 1163 -3.71 -85.20 18.16
N ALA A 1164 -3.10 -84.45 17.23
CA ALA A 1164 -2.87 -84.91 15.87
C ALA A 1164 -1.78 -85.97 15.91
N TYR A 1165 -2.03 -87.13 15.30
CA TYR A 1165 -1.06 -88.22 15.22
C TYR A 1165 -1.06 -88.83 13.84
N GLN A 1166 0.12 -88.98 13.25
CA GLN A 1166 0.29 -89.73 12.02
C GLN A 1166 1.60 -90.52 12.07
N SER A 1167 1.53 -91.77 11.60
CA SER A 1167 2.70 -92.59 11.36
C SER A 1167 2.92 -92.74 9.86
N PHE A 1168 4.01 -92.17 9.37
CA PHE A 1168 4.38 -92.13 7.97
C PHE A 1168 5.26 -93.33 7.64
N ALA A 1169 4.83 -94.17 6.69
CA ALA A 1169 5.61 -95.30 6.22
C ALA A 1169 6.79 -94.80 5.38
N SER A 1170 8.04 -95.06 5.78
CA SER A 1170 9.18 -94.71 4.93
C SER A 1170 9.30 -95.64 3.72
N ARG A 1171 8.65 -96.82 3.77
CA ARG A 1171 8.75 -97.93 2.81
C ARG A 1171 10.16 -98.54 2.70
N ALA A 1172 11.11 -98.05 3.50
CA ALA A 1172 12.49 -98.54 3.58
C ALA A 1172 12.70 -99.40 4.84
N ALA A 1173 13.65 -100.33 4.75
CA ALA A 1173 14.11 -101.12 5.90
C ALA A 1173 15.00 -100.27 6.84
N SER A 1174 15.62 -99.21 6.33
CA SER A 1174 16.43 -98.28 7.13
C SER A 1174 16.16 -96.85 6.70
N VAL A 1175 16.14 -95.91 7.66
CA VAL A 1175 16.05 -94.47 7.43
C VAL A 1175 17.10 -93.72 8.26
N PRO A 1176 17.71 -92.65 7.72
CA PRO A 1176 18.53 -91.75 8.51
C PRO A 1176 17.65 -90.93 9.48
N GLY A 1177 18.29 -90.35 10.51
CA GLY A 1177 17.64 -89.38 11.37
C GLY A 1177 17.34 -88.11 10.60
N GLY A 1178 16.28 -87.41 10.97
CA GLY A 1178 15.80 -86.23 10.27
C GLY A 1178 14.80 -85.44 11.10
N THR A 1179 14.15 -84.47 10.49
CA THR A 1179 13.24 -83.55 11.18
C THR A 1179 11.82 -83.75 10.70
N ALA A 1180 10.87 -83.76 11.63
CA ALA A 1180 9.45 -83.58 11.35
C ALA A 1180 9.07 -82.12 11.62
N VAL A 1181 8.30 -81.53 10.71
CA VAL A 1181 7.81 -80.15 10.83
C VAL A 1181 6.32 -80.19 11.16
N VAL A 1182 5.92 -79.48 12.20
CA VAL A 1182 4.52 -79.31 12.60
C VAL A 1182 4.11 -77.87 12.39
N THR A 1183 3.06 -77.67 11.62
CA THR A 1183 2.50 -76.35 11.30
C THR A 1183 1.10 -76.24 11.88
N VAL A 1184 0.83 -75.12 12.53
CA VAL A 1184 -0.49 -74.73 13.04
C VAL A 1184 -0.83 -73.38 12.43
N ASP A 1185 -2.01 -73.27 11.83
CA ASP A 1185 -2.43 -72.03 11.16
C ASP A 1185 -2.42 -70.86 12.16
N GLY A 1186 -1.73 -69.77 11.80
CA GLY A 1186 -1.58 -68.58 12.65
C GLY A 1186 -0.37 -68.58 13.61
N PHE A 1187 0.48 -69.61 13.59
CA PHE A 1187 1.65 -69.71 14.46
C PHE A 1187 2.92 -70.12 13.69
N ALA A 1188 4.10 -69.90 14.28
CA ALA A 1188 5.37 -70.34 13.70
C ALA A 1188 5.48 -71.89 13.63
N PRO A 1189 6.09 -72.47 12.56
CA PRO A 1189 6.31 -73.91 12.46
C PRO A 1189 7.23 -74.45 13.56
N LEU A 1190 6.92 -75.63 14.09
CA LEU A 1190 7.73 -76.34 15.09
C LEU A 1190 8.49 -77.49 14.44
N GLU A 1191 9.79 -77.55 14.65
CA GLU A 1191 10.66 -78.63 14.18
C GLU A 1191 11.03 -79.59 15.30
N VAL A 1192 10.82 -80.90 15.10
CA VAL A 1192 11.25 -81.94 16.04
C VAL A 1192 12.07 -83.01 15.35
N GLY A 1193 13.23 -83.34 15.92
CA GLY A 1193 14.09 -84.40 15.40
C GLY A 1193 13.52 -85.80 15.67
N PHE A 1194 13.75 -86.74 14.74
CA PHE A 1194 13.59 -88.17 14.95
C PHE A 1194 14.90 -88.91 14.61
N ASP A 1195 15.21 -89.96 15.37
CA ASP A 1195 16.47 -90.70 15.22
C ASP A 1195 16.50 -91.65 14.01
N ALA A 1196 17.70 -91.90 13.50
CA ALA A 1196 17.95 -92.95 12.50
C ALA A 1196 17.52 -94.32 13.03
N ARG A 1197 16.93 -95.16 12.18
CA ARG A 1197 16.49 -96.51 12.59
C ARG A 1197 16.55 -97.50 11.43
N SER A 1198 16.95 -98.72 11.74
CA SER A 1198 16.91 -99.87 10.83
C SER A 1198 16.06 -100.99 11.43
N CYS A 1199 15.24 -101.58 10.56
CA CYS A 1199 14.32 -102.69 10.75
C CYS A 1199 14.58 -103.73 9.65
#